data_AF-A0A3C0YYP5-F1
#
_entry.id   AF-A0A3C0YYP5-F1
#
_cell.length_a   1.000
_cell.length_b   1.000
_cell.length_c   1.000
_cell.angle_alpha   90.00
_cell.angle_beta   90.00
_cell.angle_gamma   90.00
#
_symmetry.space_group_name_H-M   'P 1'
#
loop_
_entity.id
_entity.type
_entity.pdbx_description
1 polymer ?
#
loop_
_entity_poly.entity_id
_entity_poly.type
_entity_poly.pdbx_seq_one_letter_code
_entity_poly.pdbx_strand_id
1 'polypeptide(L)'
;AQHIVRFAATAAQQLARNLLAWGTANPRTVLVMLAPASVTVLILQSFLTANHVPIVLKLTVGLVGAVAFVRPVSGLLIIAGLVPLGHVLTTRIWPEAYPANATEALVLAFLAGWLLHGLRRGDSAPRLDNRLRMPALLFGAVVVASLVVQVAVLQVWKDYPWPFILQIVTHLTRDYFTAVIADARPWAGDLSGFGVIHNSLLMLEGLALFLCVTAAVREDQTLARRLIRMIVAGAVGAATLSIVQLGMAMMASADPVGELRPLLSQGHLMHLSKLNSAGAYFLLTGLVALCSAAGRRVWRAGWLSAAGLILVALLLTHARAATAAGLGMVALIGMTAVTRRGFSGSRRASLVVMLVTGLVLSTGLYGYVIQSSTALDSLRFRFLMNDTSLRMAATHPFFGIGIDQYLLSSERFASPELSAILQTTFFAPRANAHNQFAQVAVELGLIGLTAFLWVIGSAFWNGWKYHRANRADWRIAGVLAGLAAFLLAGLVGHPLLFAEVAHPFWMLVGLAAGVTGLKDDEVRNVSDERRVALAPLGQLWAGLAAPARRPLGFTVLVILCVFASVPMRIGQEFDAIDRSPISYGFYNWERDGASTPFRWTGRRVRFFVTSKPRAIEIPMQVYRIGVDFPGTVEIALDGRVVNEISFDDDRWRRIRIPTPSNPDKKFSRVDLEVDRTWRPADVLPDSTDTRDLGIMIGEIVEVSDQ
;
A
#
# COMPACT_ATOMS: atom_id res chain seq x y z
N ALA A 1 -4.00 16.68 37.76
CA ALA A 1 -5.23 15.99 38.22
C ALA A 1 -6.52 16.69 37.77
N GLN A 2 -6.81 17.92 38.20
CA GLN A 2 -8.09 18.60 37.90
C GLN A 2 -8.39 18.83 36.40
N HIS A 3 -7.37 19.07 35.57
CA HIS A 3 -7.54 19.16 34.10
C HIS A 3 -7.91 17.81 33.46
N ILE A 4 -7.41 16.71 34.01
CA ILE A 4 -7.70 15.35 33.53
C ILE A 4 -9.14 14.97 33.92
N VAL A 5 -9.56 15.30 35.15
CA VAL A 5 -10.93 15.09 35.63
C VAL A 5 -11.93 15.92 34.82
N ARG A 6 -11.62 17.20 34.52
CA ARG A 6 -12.44 18.02 33.63
C ARG A 6 -12.49 17.44 32.22
N PHE A 7 -11.37 17.00 31.64
CA PHE A 7 -11.35 16.36 30.33
C PHE A 7 -12.21 15.07 30.31
N ALA A 8 -12.12 14.23 31.34
CA ALA A 8 -12.89 13.00 31.48
C ALA A 8 -14.40 13.26 31.67
N ALA A 9 -14.77 14.26 32.48
CA ALA A 9 -16.17 14.65 32.68
C ALA A 9 -16.79 15.22 31.39
N THR A 10 -16.05 16.07 30.67
CA THR A 10 -16.50 16.58 29.36
C THR A 10 -16.60 15.44 28.34
N ALA A 11 -15.66 14.49 28.35
CA ALA A 11 -15.70 13.31 27.48
C ALA A 11 -16.89 12.39 27.77
N ALA A 12 -17.23 12.17 29.04
CA ALA A 12 -18.37 11.35 29.47
C ALA A 12 -19.72 12.01 29.12
N GLN A 13 -19.88 13.32 29.37
CA GLN A 13 -21.06 14.07 28.94
C GLN A 13 -21.17 14.16 27.41
N GLN A 14 -20.05 14.13 26.69
CA GLN A 14 -20.04 14.04 25.23
C GLN A 14 -20.48 12.64 24.79
N LEU A 15 -20.01 11.57 25.44
CA LEU A 15 -20.34 10.17 25.14
C LEU A 15 -21.85 9.91 25.27
N ALA A 16 -22.48 10.40 26.34
CA ALA A 16 -23.93 10.29 26.54
C ALA A 16 -24.74 11.00 25.44
N ARG A 17 -24.30 12.19 25.01
CA ARG A 17 -24.90 12.90 23.86
C ARG A 17 -24.67 12.18 22.53
N ASN A 18 -23.55 11.48 22.37
CA ASN A 18 -23.23 10.72 21.17
C ASN A 18 -24.14 9.49 21.01
N LEU A 19 -24.42 8.76 22.10
CA LEU A 19 -25.31 7.60 22.10
C LEU A 19 -26.74 7.98 21.68
N LEU A 20 -27.20 9.17 22.07
CA LEU A 20 -28.50 9.72 21.65
C LEU A 20 -28.50 10.14 20.16
N ALA A 21 -27.43 10.76 19.67
CA ALA A 21 -27.32 11.15 18.26
C ALA A 21 -27.32 9.94 17.31
N TRP A 22 -26.70 8.82 17.71
CA TRP A 22 -26.68 7.57 16.95
C TRP A 22 -28.09 6.98 16.74
N GLY A 23 -28.99 7.15 17.70
CA GLY A 23 -30.39 6.73 17.59
C GLY A 23 -31.21 7.51 16.55
N THR A 24 -30.71 8.66 16.07
CA THR A 24 -31.43 9.55 15.13
C THR A 24 -30.81 9.61 13.73
N ALA A 25 -29.68 8.94 13.51
CA ALA A 25 -28.95 9.00 12.24
C ALA A 25 -29.60 8.10 11.17
N ASN A 26 -29.56 8.52 9.91
CA ASN A 26 -30.07 7.73 8.80
C ASN A 26 -29.35 6.36 8.74
N PRO A 27 -30.08 5.22 8.76
CA PRO A 27 -29.47 3.88 8.82
C PRO A 27 -28.52 3.61 7.65
N ARG A 28 -28.73 4.23 6.48
CA ARG A 28 -27.79 4.13 5.34
C ARG A 28 -26.47 4.86 5.63
N THR A 29 -26.52 6.05 6.21
CA THR A 29 -25.32 6.81 6.62
C THR A 29 -24.54 6.07 7.70
N VAL A 30 -25.27 5.48 8.65
CA VAL A 30 -24.72 4.65 9.73
C VAL A 30 -23.98 3.44 9.15
N LEU A 31 -24.62 2.66 8.26
CA LEU A 31 -24.00 1.48 7.64
C LEU A 31 -22.72 1.82 6.87
N VAL A 32 -22.75 2.89 6.05
CA VAL A 32 -21.64 3.19 5.15
C VAL A 32 -20.45 3.83 5.88
N MET A 33 -20.64 4.38 7.07
CA MET A 33 -19.53 4.87 7.92
C MET A 33 -19.06 3.82 8.94
N LEU A 34 -19.98 3.04 9.52
CA LEU A 34 -19.64 2.00 10.49
C LEU A 34 -18.87 0.85 9.86
N ALA A 35 -19.23 0.40 8.65
CA ALA A 35 -18.53 -0.70 7.98
C ALA A 35 -17.02 -0.42 7.80
N PRO A 36 -16.60 0.69 7.17
CA PRO A 36 -15.17 1.00 7.04
C PRO A 36 -14.52 1.30 8.39
N ALA A 37 -15.20 1.99 9.31
CA ALA A 37 -14.65 2.23 10.65
C ALA A 37 -14.39 0.92 11.41
N SER A 38 -15.30 -0.05 11.31
CA SER A 38 -15.17 -1.36 11.95
C SER A 38 -14.03 -2.17 11.34
N VAL A 39 -13.89 -2.15 10.01
CA VAL A 39 -12.75 -2.78 9.31
C VAL A 39 -11.43 -2.14 9.75
N THR A 40 -11.36 -0.82 9.83
CA THR A 40 -10.14 -0.14 10.30
C THR A 40 -9.81 -0.49 11.74
N VAL A 41 -10.80 -0.53 12.64
CA VAL A 41 -10.60 -0.94 14.03
C VAL A 41 -10.17 -2.40 14.15
N LEU A 42 -10.75 -3.28 13.33
CA LEU A 42 -10.37 -4.69 13.25
C LEU A 42 -8.90 -4.86 12.85
N ILE A 43 -8.43 -4.11 11.85
CA ILE A 43 -7.03 -4.17 11.40
C ILE A 43 -6.08 -3.63 12.49
N LEU A 44 -6.47 -2.53 13.15
CA LEU A 44 -5.72 -1.96 14.29
C LEU A 44 -5.55 -2.93 15.45
N GLN A 45 -6.43 -3.93 15.58
CA GLN A 45 -6.27 -4.97 16.59
C GLN A 45 -4.92 -5.66 16.50
N SER A 46 -4.42 -5.98 15.30
CA SER A 46 -3.14 -6.68 15.12
C SER A 46 -1.98 -5.92 15.78
N PHE A 47 -1.97 -4.59 15.70
CA PHE A 47 -0.98 -3.75 16.38
C PHE A 47 -1.18 -3.70 17.91
N LEU A 48 -2.44 -3.57 18.35
CA LEU A 48 -2.76 -3.38 19.76
C LEU A 48 -2.60 -4.67 20.59
N THR A 49 -2.82 -5.84 19.99
CA THR A 49 -2.71 -7.13 20.68
C THR A 49 -1.32 -7.75 20.61
N ALA A 50 -0.43 -7.28 19.73
CA ALA A 50 0.91 -7.84 19.58
C ALA A 50 1.76 -7.66 20.86
N ASN A 51 2.32 -8.75 21.38
CA ASN A 51 3.04 -8.74 22.66
C ASN A 51 4.39 -8.00 22.61
N HIS A 52 5.07 -8.03 21.46
CA HIS A 52 6.37 -7.36 21.28
C HIS A 52 6.25 -5.85 21.05
N VAL A 53 5.05 -5.33 20.77
CA VAL A 53 4.82 -3.89 20.60
C VAL A 53 4.74 -3.22 21.98
N PRO A 54 5.61 -2.25 22.30
CA PRO A 54 5.59 -1.56 23.58
C PRO A 54 4.27 -0.86 23.87
N ILE A 55 3.86 -0.84 25.14
CA ILE A 55 2.62 -0.19 25.58
C ILE A 55 2.58 1.29 25.21
N VAL A 56 3.74 1.97 25.18
CA VAL A 56 3.84 3.38 24.79
C VAL A 56 3.39 3.61 23.35
N LEU A 57 3.78 2.74 22.41
CA LEU A 57 3.34 2.84 21.01
C LEU A 57 1.85 2.53 20.88
N LYS A 58 1.35 1.51 21.59
CA LYS A 58 -0.09 1.18 21.62
C LYS A 58 -0.93 2.34 22.14
N LEU A 59 -0.52 2.95 23.25
CA LEU A 59 -1.17 4.12 23.83
C LEU A 59 -1.12 5.32 22.89
N THR A 60 -0.01 5.51 22.17
CA THR A 60 0.13 6.59 21.18
C THR A 60 -0.85 6.41 20.02
N VAL A 61 -0.93 5.21 19.45
CA VAL A 61 -1.89 4.87 18.38
C VAL A 61 -3.34 5.03 18.86
N GLY A 62 -3.67 4.48 20.04
CA GLY A 62 -4.99 4.64 20.64
C GLY A 62 -5.36 6.10 20.93
N LEU A 63 -4.40 6.90 21.41
CA LEU A 63 -4.59 8.33 21.66
C LEU A 63 -4.84 9.10 20.36
N VAL A 64 -4.13 8.79 19.28
CA VAL A 64 -4.37 9.40 17.96
C VAL A 64 -5.81 9.14 17.51
N GLY A 65 -6.29 7.90 17.60
CA GLY A 65 -7.68 7.58 17.25
C GLY A 65 -8.70 8.30 18.12
N ALA A 66 -8.47 8.34 19.44
CA ALA A 66 -9.34 9.05 20.38
C ALA A 66 -9.36 10.58 20.12
N VAL A 67 -8.19 11.18 19.87
CA VAL A 67 -8.09 12.60 19.53
C VAL A 67 -8.76 12.87 18.19
N ALA A 68 -8.57 12.02 17.18
CA ALA A 68 -9.23 12.17 15.88
C ALA A 68 -10.76 12.08 15.99
N PHE A 69 -11.27 11.20 16.85
CA PHE A 69 -12.70 11.09 17.16
C PHE A 69 -13.27 12.36 17.80
N VAL A 70 -12.57 12.95 18.78
CA VAL A 70 -13.09 14.14 19.50
C VAL A 70 -12.82 15.43 18.72
N ARG A 71 -11.59 15.57 18.20
CA ARG A 71 -11.00 16.74 17.54
C ARG A 71 -10.20 16.30 16.30
N PRO A 72 -10.87 16.01 15.17
CA PRO A 72 -10.24 15.47 13.97
C PRO A 72 -9.08 16.32 13.45
N VAL A 73 -9.21 17.64 13.50
CA VAL A 73 -8.13 18.57 13.10
C VAL A 73 -6.88 18.38 13.95
N SER A 74 -7.03 18.17 15.26
CA SER A 74 -5.89 17.90 16.15
C SER A 74 -5.26 16.54 15.85
N GLY A 75 -6.07 15.51 15.61
CA GLY A 75 -5.58 14.19 15.20
C GLY A 75 -4.77 14.26 13.90
N LEU A 76 -5.27 15.00 12.91
CA LEU A 76 -4.59 15.22 11.63
C LEU A 76 -3.23 15.91 11.82
N LEU A 77 -3.17 16.94 12.67
CA LEU A 77 -1.93 17.66 12.98
C LEU A 77 -0.91 16.78 13.70
N ILE A 78 -1.36 15.86 14.57
CA ILE A 78 -0.49 14.90 15.26
C ILE A 78 0.12 13.94 14.24
N ILE A 79 -0.70 13.28 13.41
CA ILE A 79 -0.18 12.32 12.43
C ILE A 79 0.72 12.99 11.39
N ALA A 80 0.43 14.24 11.00
CA ALA A 80 1.27 14.99 10.07
C ALA A 80 2.71 15.19 10.57
N GLY A 81 2.92 15.24 11.89
CA GLY A 81 4.25 15.32 12.50
C GLY A 81 4.88 13.96 12.81
N LEU A 82 4.08 12.93 13.16
CA LEU A 82 4.58 11.64 13.63
C LEU A 82 4.81 10.61 12.52
N VAL A 83 4.02 10.62 11.46
CA VAL A 83 4.07 9.63 10.37
C VAL A 83 5.48 9.45 9.77
N PRO A 84 6.26 10.51 9.47
CA PRO A 84 7.61 10.35 8.93
C PRO A 84 8.59 9.65 9.88
N LEU A 85 8.24 9.52 11.16
CA LEU A 85 9.10 8.95 12.20
C LEU A 85 8.78 7.48 12.48
N GLY A 86 7.63 6.96 12.04
CA GLY A 86 7.10 5.66 12.48
C GLY A 86 8.08 4.50 12.28
N HIS A 87 8.72 4.40 11.12
CA HIS A 87 9.77 3.40 10.87
C HIS A 87 10.96 3.54 11.83
N VAL A 88 11.42 4.76 12.10
CA VAL A 88 12.53 5.00 13.04
C VAL A 88 12.12 4.66 14.47
N LEU A 89 10.86 4.92 14.85
CA LEU A 89 10.36 4.55 16.18
C LEU A 89 10.48 3.03 16.41
N THR A 90 10.13 2.21 15.42
CA THR A 90 10.07 0.74 15.59
C THR A 90 11.37 0.03 15.26
N THR A 91 12.29 0.66 14.53
CA THR A 91 13.60 0.06 14.21
C THR A 91 14.72 0.55 15.12
N ARG A 92 14.60 1.75 15.71
CA ARG A 92 15.70 2.41 16.43
C ARG A 92 15.37 2.80 17.86
N ILE A 93 14.20 3.41 18.10
CA ILE A 93 13.84 3.86 19.46
C ILE A 93 13.33 2.68 20.29
N TRP A 94 12.47 1.85 19.69
CA TRP A 94 11.97 0.61 20.26
C TRP A 94 12.21 -0.55 19.29
N PRO A 95 13.47 -1.03 19.15
CA PRO A 95 13.81 -2.09 18.20
C PRO A 95 13.03 -3.40 18.45
N GLU A 96 12.61 -3.65 19.68
CA GLU A 96 11.75 -4.79 20.05
C GLU A 96 10.37 -4.74 19.38
N ALA A 97 9.93 -3.54 18.95
CA ALA A 97 8.70 -3.39 18.21
C ALA A 97 8.84 -3.84 16.76
N TYR A 98 10.04 -3.94 16.19
CA TYR A 98 10.24 -4.43 14.82
C TYR A 98 9.71 -5.87 14.71
N PRO A 99 8.90 -6.19 13.67
CA PRO A 99 8.68 -5.45 12.43
C PRO A 99 7.43 -4.56 12.40
N ALA A 100 6.86 -4.18 13.55
CA ALA A 100 5.62 -3.43 13.61
C ALA A 100 5.63 -2.15 12.75
N ASN A 101 4.64 -1.99 11.88
CA ASN A 101 4.47 -0.80 11.05
C ASN A 101 3.66 0.28 11.78
N ALA A 102 4.37 1.06 12.61
CA ALA A 102 3.76 2.15 13.38
C ALA A 102 3.23 3.30 12.50
N THR A 103 3.82 3.50 11.32
CA THR A 103 3.42 4.58 10.40
C THR A 103 1.97 4.40 9.94
N GLU A 104 1.64 3.23 9.40
CA GLU A 104 0.28 2.90 8.96
C GLU A 104 -0.67 2.80 10.15
N ALA A 105 -0.24 2.22 11.29
CA ALA A 105 -1.08 2.12 12.48
C ALA A 105 -1.54 3.50 12.98
N LEU A 106 -0.68 4.52 12.97
CA LEU A 106 -1.04 5.90 13.32
C LEU A 106 -2.08 6.49 12.35
N VAL A 107 -1.91 6.25 11.05
CA VAL A 107 -2.82 6.76 10.01
C VAL A 107 -4.18 6.06 10.09
N LEU A 108 -4.22 4.73 10.21
CA LEU A 108 -5.45 3.97 10.35
C LEU A 108 -6.18 4.33 11.65
N ALA A 109 -5.48 4.57 12.76
CA ALA A 109 -6.10 5.07 13.98
C ALA A 109 -6.74 6.44 13.77
N PHE A 110 -6.05 7.36 13.08
CA PHE A 110 -6.64 8.64 12.71
C PHE A 110 -7.87 8.49 11.81
N LEU A 111 -7.81 7.64 10.78
CA LEU A 111 -8.92 7.42 9.85
C LEU A 111 -10.13 6.78 10.55
N ALA A 112 -9.92 5.80 11.44
CA ALA A 112 -10.98 5.24 12.29
C ALA A 112 -11.64 6.33 13.14
N GLY A 113 -10.83 7.12 13.86
CA GLY A 113 -11.35 8.23 14.66
C GLY A 113 -12.09 9.27 13.82
N TRP A 114 -11.59 9.60 12.63
CA TRP A 114 -12.24 10.52 11.69
C TRP A 114 -13.59 9.99 11.19
N LEU A 115 -13.68 8.70 10.81
CA LEU A 115 -14.93 8.08 10.37
C LEU A 115 -15.97 8.05 11.49
N LEU A 116 -15.55 7.67 12.69
CA LEU A 116 -16.40 7.68 13.89
C LEU A 116 -16.84 9.11 14.28
N HIS A 117 -15.99 10.12 14.04
CA HIS A 117 -16.38 11.53 14.20
C HIS A 117 -17.48 11.93 13.22
N GLY A 118 -17.40 11.44 11.97
CA GLY A 118 -18.41 11.68 10.94
C GLY A 118 -19.80 11.20 11.35
N LEU A 119 -19.89 10.03 11.98
CA LEU A 119 -21.14 9.48 12.54
C LEU A 119 -21.77 10.41 13.59
N ARG A 120 -20.93 11.10 14.39
CA ARG A 120 -21.39 12.04 15.42
C ARG A 120 -22.02 13.30 14.83
N ARG A 121 -21.49 13.77 13.70
CA ARG A 121 -21.83 15.12 13.18
C ARG A 121 -23.18 15.19 12.48
N GLY A 122 -23.76 14.07 12.03
CA GLY A 122 -25.06 14.03 11.34
C GLY A 122 -25.10 14.97 10.12
N ASP A 123 -25.00 14.42 8.92
CA ASP A 123 -25.24 15.10 7.63
C ASP A 123 -24.63 16.50 7.35
N SER A 124 -23.68 16.99 8.15
CA SER A 124 -23.26 18.41 8.11
C SER A 124 -21.82 18.65 7.63
N ALA A 125 -21.17 17.66 7.02
CA ALA A 125 -19.83 17.85 6.44
C ALA A 125 -19.91 18.60 5.09
N PRO A 126 -18.96 19.52 4.79
CA PRO A 126 -18.95 20.23 3.52
C PRO A 126 -18.76 19.26 2.37
N ARG A 127 -19.58 19.47 1.34
CA ARG A 127 -19.49 18.71 0.10
C ARG A 127 -18.19 19.05 -0.62
N LEU A 128 -17.40 18.02 -0.91
CA LEU A 128 -16.30 18.14 -1.86
C LEU A 128 -16.89 18.35 -3.27
N ASP A 129 -16.27 19.25 -4.03
CA ASP A 129 -16.59 19.44 -5.44
C ASP A 129 -16.41 18.10 -6.17
N ASN A 130 -17.36 17.76 -7.06
CA ASN A 130 -17.30 16.57 -7.90
C ASN A 130 -15.98 16.48 -8.68
N ARG A 131 -15.38 17.62 -9.05
CA ARG A 131 -14.07 17.67 -9.72
C ARG A 131 -12.92 17.06 -8.91
N LEU A 132 -13.02 17.09 -7.58
CA LEU A 132 -12.04 16.48 -6.68
C LEU A 132 -12.43 15.07 -6.24
N ARG A 133 -13.73 14.86 -6.04
CA ARG A 133 -14.28 13.60 -5.56
C ARG A 133 -14.30 12.50 -6.62
N MET A 134 -14.72 12.82 -7.85
CA MET A 134 -14.82 11.83 -8.94
C MET A 134 -13.50 11.12 -9.23
N PRO A 135 -12.36 11.80 -9.48
CA PRO A 135 -11.11 11.12 -9.77
C PRO A 135 -10.65 10.24 -8.61
N ALA A 136 -10.90 10.67 -7.36
CA ALA A 136 -10.58 9.89 -6.18
C ALA A 136 -11.42 8.59 -6.13
N LEU A 137 -12.74 8.69 -6.31
CA LEU A 137 -13.61 7.51 -6.32
C LEU A 137 -13.26 6.53 -7.44
N LEU A 138 -12.95 7.03 -8.64
CA LEU A 138 -12.54 6.19 -9.76
C LEU A 138 -11.22 5.48 -9.47
N PHE A 139 -10.22 6.21 -8.95
CA PHE A 139 -8.94 5.61 -8.60
C PHE A 139 -9.08 4.56 -7.51
N GLY A 140 -9.83 4.86 -6.44
CA GLY A 140 -10.12 3.91 -5.37
C GLY A 140 -10.88 2.68 -5.87
N ALA A 141 -11.85 2.83 -6.78
CA ALA A 141 -12.57 1.72 -7.37
C ALA A 141 -11.66 0.79 -8.20
N VAL A 142 -10.72 1.36 -8.97
CA VAL A 142 -9.74 0.56 -9.73
C VAL A 142 -8.81 -0.21 -8.79
N VAL A 143 -8.33 0.42 -7.71
CA VAL A 143 -7.50 -0.24 -6.68
C VAL A 143 -8.27 -1.39 -6.02
N VAL A 144 -9.50 -1.15 -5.56
CA VAL A 144 -10.34 -2.19 -4.92
C VAL A 144 -10.66 -3.32 -5.88
N ALA A 145 -11.03 -3.02 -7.13
CA ALA A 145 -11.29 -4.05 -8.13
C ALA A 145 -10.03 -4.89 -8.43
N SER A 146 -8.85 -4.26 -8.48
CA SER A 146 -7.58 -4.96 -8.63
C SER A 146 -7.29 -5.87 -7.44
N LEU A 147 -7.49 -5.37 -6.21
CA LEU A 147 -7.35 -6.15 -4.98
C LEU A 147 -8.27 -7.39 -4.98
N VAL A 148 -9.54 -7.23 -5.36
CA VAL A 148 -10.51 -8.35 -5.40
C VAL A 148 -10.05 -9.44 -6.38
N VAL A 149 -9.59 -9.06 -7.57
CA VAL A 149 -9.04 -10.01 -8.56
C VAL A 149 -7.85 -10.75 -7.96
N GLN A 150 -6.91 -10.03 -7.35
CA GLN A 150 -5.68 -10.62 -6.84
C GLN A 150 -5.91 -11.49 -5.59
N VAL A 151 -6.86 -11.15 -4.72
CA VAL A 151 -7.26 -12.00 -3.58
C VAL A 151 -7.93 -13.29 -4.08
N ALA A 152 -8.74 -13.23 -5.13
CA ALA A 152 -9.32 -14.42 -5.75
C ALA A 152 -8.25 -15.33 -6.38
N VAL A 153 -7.23 -14.74 -7.01
CA VAL A 153 -6.05 -15.47 -7.52
C VAL A 153 -5.22 -16.07 -6.39
N LEU A 154 -4.98 -15.31 -5.32
CA LEU A 154 -4.23 -15.77 -4.16
C LEU A 154 -4.89 -16.99 -3.50
N GLN A 155 -6.22 -17.04 -3.43
CA GLN A 155 -6.96 -18.19 -2.89
C GLN A 155 -6.52 -19.51 -3.55
N VAL A 156 -6.29 -19.51 -4.87
CA VAL A 156 -5.88 -20.70 -5.62
C VAL A 156 -4.54 -21.24 -5.14
N TRP A 157 -3.62 -20.36 -4.73
CA TRP A 157 -2.31 -20.76 -4.24
C TRP A 157 -2.28 -21.18 -2.77
N LYS A 158 -3.34 -20.86 -2.01
CA LYS A 158 -3.35 -21.01 -0.55
C LYS A 158 -4.07 -22.25 -0.10
N ASP A 159 -5.38 -22.27 -0.27
CA ASP A 159 -6.23 -23.31 0.32
C ASP A 159 -7.64 -23.24 -0.26
N TYR A 160 -8.52 -24.13 0.18
CA TYR A 160 -9.94 -24.03 -0.04
C TYR A 160 -10.49 -22.64 0.37
N PRO A 161 -11.58 -22.16 -0.26
CA PRO A 161 -12.08 -20.81 -0.05
C PRO A 161 -12.34 -20.43 1.40
N TRP A 162 -12.90 -21.33 2.22
CA TRP A 162 -13.23 -21.02 3.61
C TRP A 162 -11.99 -20.96 4.54
N PRO A 163 -11.09 -21.96 4.57
CA PRO A 163 -9.80 -21.84 5.23
C PRO A 163 -9.02 -20.58 4.81
N PHE A 164 -9.02 -20.26 3.50
CA PHE A 164 -8.37 -19.05 3.01
C PHE A 164 -8.98 -17.75 3.57
N ILE A 165 -10.32 -17.67 3.66
CA ILE A 165 -10.99 -16.53 4.32
C ILE A 165 -10.55 -16.42 5.79
N LEU A 166 -10.46 -17.55 6.51
CA LEU A 166 -9.96 -17.56 7.88
C LEU A 166 -8.50 -17.12 7.97
N GLN A 167 -7.65 -17.48 7.00
CA GLN A 167 -6.28 -16.99 6.90
C GLN A 167 -6.25 -15.48 6.70
N ILE A 168 -7.09 -14.91 5.82
CA ILE A 168 -7.21 -13.45 5.65
C ILE A 168 -7.63 -12.79 6.96
N VAL A 169 -8.67 -13.30 7.62
CA VAL A 169 -9.16 -12.73 8.89
C VAL A 169 -8.08 -12.79 9.97
N THR A 170 -7.38 -13.92 10.07
CA THR A 170 -6.26 -14.10 11.00
C THR A 170 -5.16 -13.10 10.70
N HIS A 171 -4.77 -12.99 9.43
CA HIS A 171 -3.76 -12.03 8.99
C HIS A 171 -4.15 -10.60 9.34
N LEU A 172 -5.36 -10.16 9.00
CA LEU A 172 -5.85 -8.80 9.31
C LEU A 172 -5.92 -8.51 10.81
N THR A 173 -6.29 -9.50 11.63
CA THR A 173 -6.50 -9.31 13.07
C THR A 173 -5.27 -9.54 13.94
N ARG A 174 -4.26 -10.27 13.45
CA ARG A 174 -3.07 -10.67 14.23
C ARG A 174 -1.75 -10.27 13.61
N ASP A 175 -1.64 -10.28 12.29
CA ASP A 175 -0.33 -10.26 11.61
C ASP A 175 -0.10 -9.00 10.75
N TYR A 176 -1.15 -8.27 10.36
CA TYR A 176 -1.10 -7.20 9.36
C TYR A 176 0.01 -6.18 9.62
N PHE A 177 0.11 -5.63 10.83
CA PHE A 177 1.17 -4.67 11.12
C PHE A 177 2.49 -5.31 11.55
N THR A 178 2.49 -6.56 12.00
CA THR A 178 3.55 -7.10 12.86
C THR A 178 4.24 -8.33 12.31
N ALA A 179 3.84 -8.83 11.15
CA ALA A 179 4.51 -9.94 10.50
C ALA A 179 5.40 -9.47 9.34
N VAL A 180 6.53 -10.15 9.16
CA VAL A 180 7.39 -9.96 7.98
C VAL A 180 6.93 -10.90 6.88
N ILE A 181 6.60 -10.34 5.72
CA ILE A 181 6.42 -11.15 4.50
C ILE A 181 7.80 -11.36 3.89
N ALA A 182 8.41 -12.51 4.19
CA ALA A 182 9.77 -12.83 3.74
C ALA A 182 9.87 -13.10 2.23
N ASP A 183 8.82 -13.66 1.64
CA ASP A 183 8.74 -13.97 0.22
C ASP A 183 7.41 -13.49 -0.36
N ALA A 184 7.48 -12.77 -1.49
CA ALA A 184 6.31 -12.28 -2.19
C ALA A 184 5.56 -13.37 -2.96
N ARG A 185 6.19 -14.51 -3.28
CA ARG A 185 5.60 -15.60 -4.08
C ARG A 185 4.43 -16.25 -3.33
N PRO A 186 3.21 -16.29 -3.89
CA PRO A 186 2.02 -16.81 -3.21
C PRO A 186 2.16 -18.19 -2.57
N TRP A 187 2.96 -19.08 -3.18
CA TRP A 187 3.16 -20.47 -2.77
C TRP A 187 4.32 -20.71 -1.80
N ALA A 188 5.09 -19.68 -1.42
CA ALA A 188 6.32 -19.85 -0.65
C ALA A 188 6.11 -20.07 0.86
N GLY A 189 4.97 -19.65 1.40
CA GLY A 189 4.65 -19.79 2.82
C GLY A 189 3.29 -19.19 3.14
N ASP A 190 2.83 -19.34 4.39
CA ASP A 190 1.47 -18.98 4.81
C ASP A 190 1.16 -17.50 4.60
N LEU A 191 2.10 -16.61 4.95
CA LEU A 191 1.93 -15.17 4.81
C LEU A 191 2.32 -14.61 3.43
N SER A 192 2.98 -15.42 2.61
CA SER A 192 3.47 -14.97 1.30
C SER A 192 2.32 -14.58 0.36
N GLY A 193 2.51 -13.56 -0.45
CA GLY A 193 1.46 -13.04 -1.34
C GLY A 193 0.42 -12.11 -0.69
N PHE A 194 0.35 -11.99 0.65
CA PHE A 194 -0.50 -10.98 1.31
C PHE A 194 0.01 -9.54 1.17
N GLY A 195 1.17 -9.32 0.52
CA GLY A 195 1.68 -7.98 0.15
C GLY A 195 0.66 -7.16 -0.64
N VAL A 196 -0.18 -7.84 -1.44
CA VAL A 196 -1.26 -7.25 -2.20
C VAL A 196 -2.26 -6.46 -1.34
N ILE A 197 -2.54 -6.95 -0.13
CA ILE A 197 -3.46 -6.31 0.81
C ILE A 197 -2.82 -5.01 1.32
N HIS A 198 -1.56 -5.07 1.75
CA HIS A 198 -0.82 -3.93 2.29
C HIS A 198 -0.70 -2.80 1.27
N ASN A 199 -0.22 -3.11 0.05
CA ASN A 199 -0.04 -2.10 -0.98
C ASN A 199 -1.38 -1.50 -1.46
N SER A 200 -2.44 -2.30 -1.50
CA SER A 200 -3.80 -1.79 -1.79
C SER A 200 -4.29 -0.84 -0.70
N LEU A 201 -4.15 -1.24 0.56
CA LEU A 201 -4.58 -0.42 1.69
C LEU A 201 -3.76 0.86 1.80
N LEU A 202 -2.44 0.82 1.62
CA LEU A 202 -1.59 2.01 1.59
C LEU A 202 -2.08 3.05 0.56
N MET A 203 -2.46 2.61 -0.65
CA MET A 203 -3.00 3.51 -1.68
C MET A 203 -4.37 4.08 -1.27
N LEU A 204 -5.24 3.25 -0.68
CA LEU A 204 -6.57 3.67 -0.21
C LEU A 204 -6.49 4.60 1.01
N GLU A 205 -5.55 4.38 1.92
CA GLU A 205 -5.24 5.24 3.07
C GLU A 205 -4.74 6.60 2.61
N GLY A 206 -3.80 6.61 1.66
CA GLY A 206 -3.35 7.84 0.99
C GLY A 206 -4.51 8.63 0.39
N LEU A 207 -5.40 7.95 -0.35
CA LEU A 207 -6.58 8.57 -0.92
C LEU A 207 -7.56 9.09 0.15
N ALA A 208 -7.73 8.33 1.24
CA ALA A 208 -8.56 8.75 2.37
C ALA A 208 -7.99 9.99 3.05
N LEU A 209 -6.67 10.07 3.26
CA LEU A 209 -5.99 11.26 3.77
C LEU A 209 -6.18 12.46 2.83
N PHE A 210 -6.03 12.28 1.52
CA PHE A 210 -6.31 13.31 0.53
C PHE A 210 -7.71 13.91 0.72
N LEU A 211 -8.73 13.05 0.82
CA LEU A 211 -10.12 13.48 0.98
C LEU A 211 -10.36 14.15 2.34
N CYS A 212 -9.83 13.59 3.43
CA CYS A 212 -9.96 14.14 4.78
C CYS A 212 -9.31 15.52 4.88
N VAL A 213 -8.08 15.68 4.37
CA VAL A 213 -7.37 16.96 4.38
C VAL A 213 -8.08 17.98 3.50
N THR A 214 -8.53 17.60 2.31
CA THR A 214 -9.27 18.49 1.41
C THR A 214 -10.52 19.04 2.11
N ALA A 215 -11.30 18.16 2.75
CA ALA A 215 -12.49 18.54 3.50
C ALA A 215 -12.15 19.45 4.69
N ALA A 216 -11.15 19.08 5.49
CA ALA A 216 -10.75 19.82 6.67
C ALA A 216 -10.22 21.23 6.34
N VAL A 217 -9.44 21.37 5.26
CA VAL A 217 -8.91 22.67 4.82
C VAL A 217 -10.02 23.54 4.25
N ARG A 218 -11.00 22.96 3.54
CA ARG A 218 -12.19 23.70 3.07
C ARG A 218 -13.02 24.23 4.23
N GLU A 219 -13.21 23.45 5.30
CA GLU A 219 -13.87 23.90 6.54
C GLU A 219 -13.12 25.06 7.20
N ASP A 220 -11.80 24.95 7.30
CA ASP A 220 -10.96 25.91 8.00
C ASP A 220 -9.67 26.18 7.23
N GLN A 221 -9.66 27.27 6.45
CA GLN A 221 -8.48 27.68 5.67
C GLN A 221 -7.25 27.97 6.55
N THR A 222 -7.43 28.23 7.85
CA THR A 222 -6.30 28.42 8.77
C THR A 222 -5.55 27.11 9.05
N LEU A 223 -6.21 25.95 8.85
CA LEU A 223 -5.62 24.63 8.98
C LEU A 223 -4.45 24.43 8.02
N ALA A 224 -4.54 24.92 6.78
CA ALA A 224 -3.47 24.75 5.80
C ALA A 224 -2.10 25.19 6.35
N ARG A 225 -2.06 26.33 7.06
CA ARG A 225 -0.82 26.84 7.68
C ARG A 225 -0.32 25.97 8.83
N ARG A 226 -1.23 25.43 9.65
CA ARG A 226 -0.88 24.55 10.77
C ARG A 226 -0.39 23.20 10.27
N LEU A 227 -1.05 22.65 9.25
CA LEU A 227 -0.68 21.38 8.62
C LEU A 227 0.71 21.45 7.98
N ILE A 228 1.00 22.51 7.22
CA ILE A 228 2.34 22.74 6.65
C ILE A 228 3.42 22.76 7.74
N ARG A 229 3.16 23.42 8.89
CA ARG A 229 4.11 23.44 10.02
C ARG A 229 4.35 22.06 10.58
N MET A 230 3.31 21.26 10.78
CA MET A 230 3.45 19.92 11.35
C MET A 230 4.15 18.96 10.38
N ILE A 231 3.83 19.02 9.08
CA ILE A 231 4.53 18.22 8.06
C ILE A 231 6.02 18.57 8.03
N VAL A 232 6.37 19.86 8.06
CA VAL A 232 7.78 20.27 8.10
C VAL A 232 8.43 19.92 9.44
N ALA A 233 7.71 19.97 10.56
CA ALA A 233 8.24 19.52 11.85
C ALA A 233 8.56 18.02 11.85
N GLY A 234 7.69 17.19 11.26
CA GLY A 234 7.97 15.76 11.05
C GLY A 234 9.19 15.54 10.17
N ALA A 235 9.34 16.32 9.09
CA ALA A 235 10.50 16.27 8.21
C ALA A 235 11.80 16.66 8.90
N VAL A 236 11.75 17.70 9.75
CA VAL A 236 12.88 18.10 10.61
C VAL A 236 13.25 16.97 11.55
N GLY A 237 12.26 16.32 12.21
CA GLY A 237 12.52 15.15 13.06
C GLY A 237 13.19 14.01 12.31
N ALA A 238 12.68 13.65 11.12
CA ALA A 238 13.25 12.62 10.27
C ALA A 238 14.68 12.96 9.80
N ALA A 239 14.91 14.22 9.43
CA ALA A 239 16.23 14.73 9.03
C ALA A 239 17.23 14.68 10.19
N THR A 240 16.85 15.18 11.37
CA THR A 240 17.68 15.14 12.58
C THR A 240 18.04 13.71 12.94
N LEU A 241 17.07 12.79 12.97
CA LEU A 241 17.32 11.39 13.32
C LEU A 241 18.26 10.71 12.31
N SER A 242 18.12 11.00 11.02
CA SER A 242 19.02 10.48 9.98
C SER A 242 20.46 10.99 10.17
N ILE A 243 20.62 12.29 10.46
CA ILE A 243 21.93 12.92 10.69
C ILE A 243 22.58 12.37 11.97
N VAL A 244 21.81 12.27 13.06
CA VAL A 244 22.29 11.73 14.33
C VAL A 244 22.73 10.27 14.17
N GLN A 245 21.95 9.45 13.47
CA GLN A 245 22.31 8.05 13.23
C GLN A 245 23.61 7.91 12.42
N LEU A 246 23.76 8.71 11.36
CA LEU A 246 25.01 8.75 10.62
C LEU A 246 26.18 9.17 11.52
N GLY A 247 25.99 10.22 12.34
CA GLY A 247 27.00 10.69 13.28
C GLY A 247 27.42 9.61 14.29
N MET A 248 26.45 8.90 14.87
CA MET A 248 26.70 7.80 15.80
C MET A 248 27.44 6.64 15.12
N ALA A 249 27.04 6.27 13.90
CA ALA A 249 27.73 5.23 13.13
C ALA A 249 29.17 5.65 12.78
N MET A 250 29.39 6.93 12.50
CA MET A 250 30.73 7.46 12.23
C MET A 250 31.62 7.49 13.48
N MET A 251 31.05 7.86 14.64
CA MET A 251 31.77 7.82 15.92
C MET A 251 32.11 6.39 16.36
N ALA A 252 31.30 5.41 15.96
CA ALA A 252 31.56 4.00 16.22
C ALA A 252 32.60 3.38 15.26
N SER A 253 32.94 4.06 14.16
CA SER A 253 33.92 3.59 13.18
C SER A 253 35.36 3.89 13.63
N ALA A 254 36.27 2.95 13.40
CA ALA A 254 37.71 3.14 13.59
C ALA A 254 38.34 4.08 12.57
N ASP A 255 37.75 4.21 11.36
CA ASP A 255 38.12 5.19 10.34
C ASP A 255 36.88 5.96 9.87
N PRO A 256 36.52 7.07 10.55
CA PRO A 256 35.31 7.79 10.21
C PRO A 256 35.33 8.45 8.82
N VAL A 257 36.51 8.76 8.29
CA VAL A 257 36.61 9.45 6.98
C VAL A 257 36.52 8.43 5.85
N GLY A 258 37.21 7.30 5.97
CA GLY A 258 37.13 6.20 5.00
C GLY A 258 35.76 5.54 4.94
N GLU A 259 35.10 5.38 6.10
CA GLU A 259 33.78 4.74 6.20
C GLU A 259 32.60 5.66 5.85
N LEU A 260 32.81 6.96 5.67
CA LEU A 260 31.72 7.89 5.36
C LEU A 260 30.95 7.50 4.09
N ARG A 261 31.68 7.14 3.01
CA ARG A 261 31.05 6.77 1.74
C ARG A 261 30.31 5.41 1.83
N PRO A 262 30.89 4.35 2.40
CA PRO A 262 30.19 3.11 2.71
C PRO A 262 28.96 3.29 3.61
N LEU A 263 29.04 4.11 4.66
CA LEU A 263 27.88 4.35 5.52
C LEU A 263 26.77 5.10 4.78
N LEU A 264 27.10 6.09 3.96
CA LEU A 264 26.10 6.83 3.19
C LEU A 264 25.40 5.99 2.12
N SER A 265 25.98 4.86 1.69
CA SER A 265 25.28 3.90 0.83
C SER A 265 24.40 2.92 1.60
N GLN A 266 24.53 2.84 2.94
CA GLN A 266 23.67 2.04 3.81
C GLN A 266 22.35 2.78 4.08
N GLY A 267 21.35 2.52 3.24
CA GLY A 267 20.05 3.16 3.34
C GLY A 267 19.36 3.03 4.70
N HIS A 268 19.66 1.98 5.48
CA HIS A 268 19.14 1.79 6.83
C HIS A 268 19.53 2.90 7.83
N LEU A 269 20.57 3.70 7.55
CA LEU A 269 20.95 4.84 8.39
C LEU A 269 20.07 6.08 8.18
N MET A 270 19.26 6.09 7.14
CA MET A 270 18.25 7.12 6.91
C MET A 270 16.92 6.72 7.57
N HIS A 271 16.02 7.70 7.75
CA HIS A 271 14.66 7.43 8.26
C HIS A 271 13.86 6.39 7.44
N LEU A 272 14.30 6.13 6.20
CA LEU A 272 13.77 5.11 5.32
C LEU A 272 14.94 4.38 4.65
N SER A 273 14.89 3.05 4.62
CA SER A 273 15.92 2.20 4.01
C SER A 273 16.14 2.46 2.51
N LYS A 274 15.16 3.04 1.80
CA LYS A 274 15.27 3.37 0.37
C LYS A 274 15.68 4.83 0.15
N LEU A 275 16.98 5.06 -0.03
CA LEU A 275 17.61 6.38 -0.19
C LEU A 275 16.92 7.32 -1.20
N ASN A 276 16.55 6.85 -2.39
CA ASN A 276 15.88 7.69 -3.39
C ASN A 276 14.51 8.20 -2.93
N SER A 277 13.77 7.38 -2.18
CA SER A 277 12.44 7.70 -1.67
C SER A 277 12.53 8.66 -0.49
N ALA A 278 13.52 8.47 0.40
CA ALA A 278 13.88 9.44 1.43
C ALA A 278 14.26 10.80 0.82
N GLY A 279 15.04 10.78 -0.28
CA GLY A 279 15.42 11.98 -1.02
C GLY A 279 14.21 12.72 -1.60
N ALA A 280 13.25 12.00 -2.21
CA ALA A 280 12.01 12.59 -2.70
C ALA A 280 11.20 13.26 -1.57
N TYR A 281 11.12 12.63 -0.39
CA TYR A 281 10.47 13.19 0.78
C TYR A 281 11.13 14.47 1.31
N PHE A 282 12.45 14.49 1.46
CA PHE A 282 13.18 15.67 1.90
C PHE A 282 13.14 16.79 0.86
N LEU A 283 13.13 16.45 -0.43
CA LEU A 283 12.95 17.43 -1.50
C LEU A 283 11.58 18.13 -1.42
N LEU A 284 10.51 17.33 -1.29
CA LEU A 284 9.14 17.82 -1.13
C LEU A 284 9.02 18.79 0.05
N THR A 285 9.47 18.36 1.22
CA THR A 285 9.30 19.11 2.48
C THR A 285 10.28 20.28 2.60
N GLY A 286 11.49 20.14 2.05
CA GLY A 286 12.50 21.21 1.99
C GLY A 286 12.04 22.40 1.15
N LEU A 287 11.43 22.15 -0.01
CA LEU A 287 10.85 23.23 -0.85
C LEU A 287 9.66 23.92 -0.17
N VAL A 288 8.82 23.15 0.53
CA VAL A 288 7.73 23.69 1.35
C VAL A 288 8.27 24.59 2.46
N ALA A 289 9.32 24.16 3.17
CA ALA A 289 9.96 24.94 4.23
C ALA A 289 10.62 26.22 3.69
N LEU A 290 11.39 26.09 2.60
CA LEU A 290 12.11 27.21 1.96
C LEU A 290 11.14 28.30 1.50
N CYS A 291 10.06 27.94 0.80
CA CYS A 291 9.08 28.92 0.35
C CYS A 291 8.28 29.51 1.51
N SER A 292 8.03 28.74 2.58
CA SER A 292 7.38 29.24 3.79
C SER A 292 8.21 30.31 4.52
N ALA A 293 9.54 30.31 4.33
CA ALA A 293 10.44 31.35 4.85
C ALA A 293 10.20 32.74 4.23
N ALA A 294 9.62 32.81 3.03
CA ALA A 294 9.23 34.06 2.38
C ALA A 294 7.98 34.72 2.99
N GLY A 295 7.38 34.09 4.02
CA GLY A 295 6.28 34.65 4.80
C GLY A 295 6.71 35.72 5.81
N ARG A 296 6.22 35.62 7.05
CA ARG A 296 6.47 36.63 8.10
C ARG A 296 7.94 36.63 8.54
N ARG A 297 8.56 37.83 8.63
CA ARG A 297 9.98 38.02 9.01
C ARG A 297 10.34 37.36 10.35
N VAL A 298 9.43 37.37 11.33
CA VAL A 298 9.65 36.78 12.68
C VAL A 298 9.92 35.27 12.62
N TRP A 299 9.28 34.55 11.70
CA TRP A 299 9.44 33.09 11.58
C TRP A 299 10.47 32.68 10.52
N ARG A 300 11.07 33.65 9.82
CA ARG A 300 11.92 33.39 8.66
C ARG A 300 13.16 32.58 9.04
N ALA A 301 13.82 32.92 10.15
CA ALA A 301 14.98 32.17 10.62
C ALA A 301 14.64 30.71 10.88
N GLY A 302 13.54 30.43 11.62
CA GLY A 302 13.09 29.06 11.88
C GLY A 302 12.80 28.25 10.61
N TRP A 303 12.13 28.85 9.62
CA TRP A 303 11.91 28.17 8.33
C TRP A 303 13.19 27.92 7.54
N LEU A 304 14.14 28.86 7.55
CA LEU A 304 15.44 28.69 6.88
C LEU A 304 16.27 27.61 7.58
N SER A 305 16.26 27.55 8.92
CA SER A 305 16.92 26.50 9.68
C SER A 305 16.31 25.13 9.39
N ALA A 306 14.97 25.04 9.37
CA ALA A 306 14.27 23.81 9.00
C ALA A 306 14.61 23.36 7.57
N ALA A 307 14.56 24.29 6.60
CA ALA A 307 14.93 24.01 5.22
C ALA A 307 16.40 23.58 5.09
N GLY A 308 17.31 24.26 5.78
CA GLY A 308 18.74 23.91 5.79
C GLY A 308 18.99 22.50 6.31
N LEU A 309 18.38 22.14 7.44
CA LEU A 309 18.51 20.80 8.02
C LEU A 309 17.94 19.71 7.11
N ILE A 310 16.76 19.95 6.52
CA ILE A 310 16.14 19.02 5.56
C ILE A 310 17.00 18.88 4.30
N LEU A 311 17.59 19.97 3.81
CA LEU A 311 18.49 19.94 2.64
C LEU A 311 19.79 19.20 2.94
N VAL A 312 20.34 19.31 4.16
CA VAL A 312 21.49 18.50 4.57
C VAL A 312 21.11 17.02 4.52
N ALA A 313 19.99 16.62 5.12
CA ALA A 313 19.53 15.24 5.05
C ALA A 313 19.30 14.77 3.60
N LEU A 314 18.73 15.62 2.72
CA LEU A 314 18.61 15.33 1.29
C LEU A 314 19.98 15.04 0.64
N LEU A 315 21.00 15.84 0.93
CA LEU A 315 22.34 15.62 0.39
C LEU A 315 22.93 14.28 0.86
N LEU A 316 22.69 13.89 2.11
CA LEU A 316 23.13 12.61 2.67
C LEU A 316 22.46 11.40 2.00
N THR A 317 21.27 11.57 1.41
CA THR A 317 20.62 10.46 0.68
C THR A 317 21.31 10.09 -0.63
N HIS A 318 22.23 10.93 -1.14
CA HIS A 318 22.84 10.78 -2.46
C HIS A 318 21.84 10.67 -3.64
N ALA A 319 20.59 11.08 -3.46
CA ALA A 319 19.56 11.02 -4.49
C ALA A 319 19.77 12.10 -5.57
N ARG A 320 20.70 11.84 -6.51
CA ARG A 320 21.14 12.80 -7.55
C ARG A 320 19.99 13.34 -8.41
N ALA A 321 18.97 12.51 -8.68
CA ALA A 321 17.79 12.93 -9.44
C ALA A 321 16.90 13.89 -8.63
N ALA A 322 16.76 13.65 -7.32
CA ALA A 322 16.00 14.51 -6.43
C ALA A 322 16.69 15.87 -6.25
N THR A 323 18.02 15.89 -6.10
CA THR A 323 18.78 17.16 -6.00
C THR A 323 18.66 17.99 -7.30
N ALA A 324 18.80 17.36 -8.48
CA ALA A 324 18.63 18.03 -9.76
C ALA A 324 17.21 18.59 -9.95
N ALA A 325 16.18 17.80 -9.64
CA ALA A 325 14.78 18.25 -9.69
C ALA A 325 14.53 19.43 -8.74
N GLY A 326 15.12 19.41 -7.54
CA GLY A 326 15.03 20.49 -6.58
C GLY A 326 15.67 21.77 -7.05
N LEU A 327 16.87 21.71 -7.62
CA LEU A 327 17.55 22.87 -8.17
C LEU A 327 16.78 23.50 -9.33
N GLY A 328 16.27 22.69 -10.25
CA GLY A 328 15.40 23.16 -11.34
C GLY A 328 14.14 23.84 -10.82
N MET A 329 13.54 23.30 -9.74
CA MET A 329 12.35 23.90 -9.13
C MET A 329 12.66 25.20 -8.38
N VAL A 330 13.77 25.28 -7.64
CA VAL A 330 14.23 26.52 -7.00
C VAL A 330 14.49 27.59 -8.05
N ALA A 331 15.11 27.24 -9.19
CA ALA A 331 15.31 28.13 -10.31
C ALA A 331 13.98 28.62 -10.90
N LEU A 332 13.02 27.73 -11.13
CA LEU A 332 11.69 28.09 -11.63
C LEU A 332 10.96 29.05 -10.67
N ILE A 333 10.93 28.74 -9.37
CA ILE A 333 10.34 29.62 -8.35
C ILE A 333 11.05 30.97 -8.34
N GLY A 334 12.38 30.97 -8.37
CA GLY A 334 13.20 32.18 -8.41
C GLY A 334 12.90 33.05 -9.64
N MET A 335 12.76 32.46 -10.83
CA MET A 335 12.35 33.16 -12.05
C MET A 335 10.94 33.77 -11.92
N THR A 336 9.98 33.04 -11.35
CA THR A 336 8.64 33.59 -11.09
C THR A 336 8.63 34.68 -10.02
N ALA A 337 9.61 34.69 -9.10
CA ALA A 337 9.79 35.76 -8.12
C ALA A 337 10.36 37.03 -8.77
N VAL A 338 11.34 36.87 -9.66
CA VAL A 338 12.01 37.96 -10.39
C VAL A 338 11.04 38.72 -11.31
N THR A 339 10.09 38.02 -11.92
CA THR A 339 9.06 38.63 -12.81
C THR A 339 7.98 39.43 -12.06
N ARG A 340 7.96 39.42 -10.71
CA ARG A 340 7.01 40.23 -9.92
C ARG A 340 7.45 41.69 -9.85
N ARG A 341 6.49 42.62 -9.95
CA ARG A 341 6.68 44.09 -10.04
C ARG A 341 7.32 44.78 -8.80
N GLY A 342 7.86 44.05 -7.82
CA GLY A 342 8.39 44.61 -6.57
C GLY A 342 9.92 44.52 -6.36
N PHE A 343 10.68 43.99 -7.32
CA PHE A 343 12.14 43.92 -7.23
C PHE A 343 12.80 45.07 -8.01
N SER A 344 13.77 45.76 -7.39
CA SER A 344 14.65 46.70 -8.11
C SER A 344 15.45 45.95 -9.18
N GLY A 345 15.82 46.63 -10.27
CA GLY A 345 16.57 46.01 -11.38
C GLY A 345 17.84 45.29 -10.91
N SER A 346 18.55 45.86 -9.93
CA SER A 346 19.73 45.25 -9.30
C SER A 346 19.43 43.95 -8.56
N ARG A 347 18.35 43.88 -7.76
CA ARG A 347 17.98 42.65 -7.04
C ARG A 347 17.48 41.56 -7.98
N ARG A 348 16.85 41.94 -9.10
CA ARG A 348 16.48 41.00 -10.18
C ARG A 348 17.73 40.40 -10.83
N ALA A 349 18.69 41.24 -11.19
CA ALA A 349 19.96 40.81 -11.76
C ALA A 349 20.74 39.89 -10.81
N SER A 350 20.87 40.25 -9.52
CA SER A 350 21.54 39.40 -8.52
C SER A 350 20.85 38.06 -8.31
N LEU A 351 19.51 38.01 -8.33
CA LEU A 351 18.76 36.74 -8.25
C LEU A 351 18.97 35.89 -9.49
N VAL A 352 18.90 36.46 -10.69
CA VAL A 352 19.15 35.73 -11.94
C VAL A 352 20.59 35.20 -11.98
N VAL A 353 21.58 36.02 -11.62
CA VAL A 353 22.98 35.58 -11.51
C VAL A 353 23.12 34.47 -10.48
N MET A 354 22.54 34.59 -9.29
CA MET A 354 22.58 33.53 -8.27
C MET A 354 21.91 32.22 -8.75
N LEU A 355 20.80 32.31 -9.49
CA LEU A 355 20.12 31.14 -10.06
C LEU A 355 20.92 30.49 -11.19
N VAL A 356 21.53 31.30 -12.06
CA VAL A 356 22.39 30.82 -13.16
C VAL A 356 23.69 30.24 -12.60
N THR A 357 24.33 30.91 -11.64
CA THR A 357 25.52 30.40 -10.94
C THR A 357 25.19 29.16 -10.14
N GLY A 358 24.05 29.10 -9.45
CA GLY A 358 23.58 27.89 -8.76
C GLY A 358 23.34 26.74 -9.74
N LEU A 359 22.69 27.01 -10.88
CA LEU A 359 22.50 26.04 -11.95
C LEU A 359 23.85 25.57 -12.52
N VAL A 360 24.76 26.48 -12.86
CA VAL A 360 26.10 26.18 -13.40
C VAL A 360 26.96 25.42 -12.40
N LEU A 361 26.99 25.82 -11.12
CA LEU A 361 27.69 25.12 -10.05
C LEU A 361 27.09 23.74 -9.81
N SER A 362 25.76 23.62 -9.85
CA SER A 362 25.13 22.33 -9.71
C SER A 362 25.36 21.42 -10.91
N THR A 363 25.35 21.94 -12.14
CA THR A 363 25.70 21.21 -13.37
C THR A 363 27.20 20.87 -13.39
N GLY A 364 28.07 21.74 -12.86
CA GLY A 364 29.51 21.51 -12.74
C GLY A 364 29.85 20.49 -11.65
N LEU A 365 29.18 20.55 -10.50
CA LEU A 365 29.28 19.56 -9.43
C LEU A 365 28.67 18.22 -9.86
N TYR A 366 27.54 18.26 -10.57
CA TYR A 366 26.93 17.09 -11.22
C TYR A 366 27.86 16.50 -12.29
N GLY A 367 28.49 17.32 -13.12
CA GLY A 367 29.48 16.93 -14.12
C GLY A 367 30.74 16.33 -13.52
N TYR A 368 31.26 16.92 -12.43
CA TYR A 368 32.39 16.41 -11.66
C TYR A 368 32.09 15.05 -11.01
N VAL A 369 30.87 14.87 -10.51
CA VAL A 369 30.39 13.58 -9.96
C VAL A 369 30.07 12.54 -11.07
N ILE A 370 29.73 13.00 -12.28
CA ILE A 370 29.43 12.18 -13.48
C ILE A 370 30.67 11.66 -14.19
N GLN A 371 31.87 12.22 -13.95
CA GLN A 371 33.12 11.68 -14.51
C GLN A 371 33.48 10.26 -14.00
N SER A 372 32.59 9.61 -13.24
CA SER A 372 32.68 8.20 -12.89
C SER A 372 31.80 7.35 -13.81
N SER A 373 32.33 6.20 -14.29
CA SER A 373 31.63 5.15 -15.06
C SER A 373 30.21 4.85 -14.53
N THR A 374 30.03 4.96 -13.21
CA THR A 374 28.79 4.72 -12.46
C THR A 374 27.55 5.54 -12.90
N ALA A 375 27.71 6.71 -13.52
CA ALA A 375 26.57 7.55 -13.90
C ALA A 375 25.85 7.06 -15.17
N LEU A 376 26.61 6.67 -16.19
CA LEU A 376 26.07 6.05 -17.40
C LEU A 376 25.43 4.70 -17.08
N ASP A 377 26.05 3.91 -16.20
CA ASP A 377 25.47 2.66 -15.71
C ASP A 377 24.13 2.88 -15.01
N SER A 378 24.00 3.94 -14.19
CA SER A 378 22.74 4.27 -13.53
C SER A 378 21.64 4.66 -14.51
N LEU A 379 21.96 5.42 -15.57
CA LEU A 379 20.99 5.78 -16.62
C LEU A 379 20.60 4.56 -17.45
N ARG A 380 21.58 3.72 -17.82
CA ARG A 380 21.36 2.47 -18.55
C ARG A 380 20.46 1.52 -17.76
N PHE A 381 20.74 1.33 -16.46
CA PHE A 381 19.90 0.54 -15.57
C PHE A 381 18.45 1.05 -15.54
N ARG A 382 18.25 2.37 -15.43
CA ARG A 382 16.90 2.99 -15.44
C ARG A 382 16.20 2.83 -16.78
N PHE A 383 16.92 2.93 -17.88
CA PHE A 383 16.38 2.68 -19.22
C PHE A 383 15.88 1.24 -19.34
N LEU A 384 16.71 0.25 -18.97
CA LEU A 384 16.32 -1.17 -18.98
C LEU A 384 15.11 -1.46 -18.08
N MET A 385 15.06 -0.83 -16.90
CA MET A 385 13.91 -0.95 -16.00
C MET A 385 12.64 -0.37 -16.62
N ASN A 386 12.70 0.82 -17.23
CA ASN A 386 11.55 1.44 -17.89
C ASN A 386 11.09 0.64 -19.11
N ASP A 387 12.03 0.14 -19.93
CA ASP A 387 11.73 -0.74 -21.05
C ASP A 387 11.01 -2.03 -20.59
N THR A 388 11.50 -2.62 -19.51
CA THR A 388 10.84 -3.77 -18.85
C THR A 388 9.42 -3.39 -18.40
N SER A 389 9.23 -2.23 -17.76
CA SER A 389 7.90 -1.77 -17.37
C SER A 389 6.97 -1.56 -18.56
N LEU A 390 7.46 -1.02 -19.69
CA LEU A 390 6.66 -0.80 -20.89
C LEU A 390 6.23 -2.12 -21.52
N ARG A 391 7.13 -3.11 -21.59
CA ARG A 391 6.82 -4.47 -22.04
C ARG A 391 5.77 -5.14 -21.15
N MET A 392 5.87 -4.96 -19.83
CA MET A 392 4.86 -5.44 -18.88
C MET A 392 3.51 -4.75 -19.11
N ALA A 393 3.48 -3.41 -19.19
CA ALA A 393 2.24 -2.63 -19.36
C ALA A 393 1.53 -2.97 -20.68
N ALA A 394 2.29 -3.28 -21.74
CA ALA A 394 1.75 -3.67 -23.03
C ALA A 394 0.97 -4.99 -23.00
N THR A 395 1.21 -5.87 -22.02
CA THR A 395 0.47 -7.14 -21.88
C THR A 395 -0.95 -6.95 -21.37
N HIS A 396 -1.17 -5.98 -20.48
CA HIS A 396 -2.46 -5.72 -19.84
C HIS A 396 -2.74 -4.21 -19.77
N PRO A 397 -2.94 -3.54 -20.92
CA PRO A 397 -2.89 -2.08 -21.01
C PRO A 397 -3.99 -1.35 -20.25
N PHE A 398 -5.18 -1.95 -20.06
CA PHE A 398 -6.32 -1.24 -19.48
C PHE A 398 -6.36 -1.28 -17.95
N PHE A 399 -6.23 -2.47 -17.38
CA PHE A 399 -6.36 -2.71 -15.93
C PHE A 399 -5.05 -3.14 -15.25
N GLY A 400 -3.97 -3.29 -16.01
CA GLY A 400 -2.70 -3.75 -15.50
C GLY A 400 -2.69 -5.24 -15.15
N ILE A 401 -1.52 -5.73 -14.75
CA ILE A 401 -1.29 -7.12 -14.32
C ILE A 401 -1.79 -7.39 -12.89
N GLY A 402 -2.32 -6.38 -12.20
CA GLY A 402 -2.75 -6.47 -10.81
C GLY A 402 -1.88 -5.67 -9.86
N ILE A 403 -2.51 -5.17 -8.80
CA ILE A 403 -1.83 -4.45 -7.73
C ILE A 403 -0.83 -5.37 -7.03
N ASP A 404 0.34 -4.84 -6.69
CA ASP A 404 1.49 -5.57 -6.11
C ASP A 404 2.10 -6.68 -7.00
N GLN A 405 1.67 -6.81 -8.26
CA GLN A 405 2.21 -7.85 -9.15
C GLN A 405 3.48 -7.43 -9.91
N TYR A 406 3.89 -6.17 -9.83
CA TYR A 406 5.08 -5.69 -10.55
C TYR A 406 6.33 -6.48 -10.14
N LEU A 407 6.61 -6.56 -8.84
CA LEU A 407 7.84 -7.17 -8.34
C LEU A 407 7.96 -8.63 -8.78
N LEU A 408 6.87 -9.38 -8.65
CA LEU A 408 6.80 -10.80 -9.04
C LEU A 408 6.97 -11.00 -10.54
N SER A 409 6.33 -10.15 -11.33
CA SER A 409 6.38 -10.28 -12.79
C SER A 409 7.68 -9.75 -13.40
N SER A 410 8.39 -8.85 -12.72
CA SER A 410 9.58 -8.16 -13.26
C SER A 410 10.65 -9.11 -13.81
N GLU A 411 10.88 -10.25 -13.16
CA GLU A 411 11.86 -11.26 -13.56
C GLU A 411 11.56 -11.84 -14.95
N ARG A 412 10.28 -12.09 -15.25
CA ARG A 412 9.84 -12.67 -16.54
C ARG A 412 10.05 -11.72 -17.71
N PHE A 413 9.98 -10.41 -17.47
CA PHE A 413 10.07 -9.38 -18.51
C PHE A 413 11.46 -8.74 -18.58
N ALA A 414 12.32 -8.95 -17.58
CA ALA A 414 13.67 -8.41 -17.58
C ALA A 414 14.46 -8.89 -18.81
N SER A 415 15.21 -7.98 -19.44
CA SER A 415 16.15 -8.39 -20.48
C SER A 415 17.29 -9.20 -19.86
N PRO A 416 17.99 -10.07 -20.62
CA PRO A 416 19.13 -10.82 -20.10
C PRO A 416 20.19 -9.91 -19.45
N GLU A 417 20.39 -8.73 -20.04
CA GLU A 417 21.28 -7.70 -19.50
C GLU A 417 20.80 -7.16 -18.15
N LEU A 418 19.51 -6.81 -18.03
CA LEU A 418 18.96 -6.33 -16.77
C LEU A 418 19.03 -7.41 -15.69
N SER A 419 18.69 -8.65 -16.02
CA SER A 419 18.79 -9.79 -15.10
C SER A 419 20.22 -9.98 -14.59
N ALA A 420 21.22 -9.86 -15.47
CA ALA A 420 22.63 -9.92 -15.08
C ALA A 420 23.00 -8.78 -14.11
N ILE A 421 22.56 -7.55 -14.36
CA ILE A 421 22.81 -6.40 -13.45
C ILE A 421 22.13 -6.63 -12.10
N LEU A 422 20.87 -7.05 -12.10
CA LEU A 422 20.09 -7.30 -10.88
C LEU A 422 20.76 -8.38 -10.00
N GLN A 423 21.21 -9.46 -10.63
CA GLN A 423 21.86 -10.57 -9.93
C GLN A 423 23.26 -10.19 -9.40
N THR A 424 24.06 -9.47 -10.19
CA THR A 424 25.46 -9.14 -9.83
C THR A 424 25.60 -7.93 -8.91
N THR A 425 24.74 -6.92 -9.07
CA THR A 425 24.87 -5.64 -8.36
C THR A 425 23.94 -5.55 -7.16
N PHE A 426 22.72 -6.11 -7.27
CA PHE A 426 21.69 -5.99 -6.25
C PHE A 426 21.40 -7.31 -5.53
N PHE A 427 22.04 -8.41 -5.94
CA PHE A 427 21.84 -9.76 -5.41
C PHE A 427 20.36 -10.15 -5.32
N ALA A 428 19.58 -9.68 -6.29
CA ALA A 428 18.13 -9.87 -6.32
C ALA A 428 17.70 -10.27 -7.73
N PRO A 429 16.80 -11.26 -7.89
CA PRO A 429 16.26 -11.62 -9.21
C PRO A 429 15.20 -10.63 -9.70
N ARG A 430 14.73 -9.73 -8.82
CA ARG A 430 13.52 -8.90 -9.01
C ARG A 430 13.74 -7.50 -8.50
N ALA A 431 13.07 -6.54 -9.13
CA ALA A 431 13.05 -5.16 -8.66
C ALA A 431 11.73 -4.48 -9.02
N ASN A 432 11.25 -3.60 -8.13
CA ASN A 432 10.13 -2.71 -8.43
C ASN A 432 10.49 -1.69 -9.51
N ALA A 433 9.48 -1.07 -10.12
CA ALA A 433 9.69 -0.09 -11.18
C ALA A 433 10.56 1.05 -10.65
N HIS A 434 11.57 1.45 -11.40
CA HIS A 434 12.35 2.65 -11.10
C HIS A 434 11.65 3.93 -11.62
N ASN A 435 10.32 3.89 -11.67
CA ASN A 435 9.44 4.96 -12.13
C ASN A 435 8.03 4.73 -11.55
N GLN A 436 7.58 5.65 -10.71
CA GLN A 436 6.29 5.59 -10.00
C GLN A 436 5.09 5.53 -10.95
N PHE A 437 5.17 6.21 -12.10
CA PHE A 437 4.08 6.21 -13.07
C PHE A 437 4.04 4.89 -13.83
N ALA A 438 5.21 4.32 -14.13
CA ALA A 438 5.31 2.99 -14.72
C ALA A 438 4.81 1.91 -13.75
N GLN A 439 5.12 2.03 -12.44
CA GLN A 439 4.56 1.16 -11.41
C GLN A 439 3.03 1.16 -11.46
N VAL A 440 2.41 2.35 -11.40
CA VAL A 440 0.94 2.49 -11.43
C VAL A 440 0.36 1.99 -12.77
N ALA A 441 1.01 2.28 -13.89
CA ALA A 441 0.56 1.86 -15.21
C ALA A 441 0.61 0.34 -15.40
N VAL A 442 1.67 -0.32 -14.92
CA VAL A 442 1.80 -1.78 -15.00
C VAL A 442 0.79 -2.47 -14.10
N GLU A 443 0.61 -1.99 -12.86
CA GLU A 443 -0.23 -2.66 -11.87
C GLU A 443 -1.73 -2.38 -12.04
N LEU A 444 -2.09 -1.15 -12.44
CA LEU A 444 -3.48 -0.68 -12.53
C LEU A 444 -3.91 -0.27 -13.94
N GLY A 445 -3.00 -0.38 -14.92
CA GLY A 445 -3.27 -0.06 -16.32
C GLY A 445 -3.42 1.44 -16.59
N LEU A 446 -3.74 1.77 -17.84
CA LEU A 446 -4.02 3.13 -18.28
C LEU A 446 -5.23 3.73 -17.54
N ILE A 447 -6.22 2.92 -17.15
CA ILE A 447 -7.39 3.40 -16.39
C ILE A 447 -6.95 3.87 -15.00
N GLY A 448 -6.16 3.06 -14.29
CA GLY A 448 -5.60 3.42 -12.99
C GLY A 448 -4.67 4.62 -13.07
N LEU A 449 -3.75 4.64 -14.04
CA LEU A 449 -2.83 5.77 -14.25
C LEU A 449 -3.60 7.07 -14.55
N THR A 450 -4.61 7.02 -15.41
CA THR A 450 -5.42 8.21 -15.76
C THR A 450 -6.15 8.74 -14.53
N ALA A 451 -6.77 7.86 -13.74
CA ALA A 451 -7.46 8.27 -12.52
C ALA A 451 -6.49 8.84 -11.48
N PHE A 452 -5.31 8.23 -11.31
CA PHE A 452 -4.24 8.72 -10.45
C PHE A 452 -3.77 10.13 -10.84
N LEU A 453 -3.43 10.33 -12.11
CA LEU A 453 -3.00 11.63 -12.65
C LEU A 453 -4.12 12.68 -12.57
N TRP A 454 -5.37 12.26 -12.69
CA TRP A 454 -6.51 13.17 -12.56
C TRP A 454 -6.68 13.67 -11.12
N VAL A 455 -6.48 12.82 -10.10
CA VAL A 455 -6.47 13.27 -8.69
C VAL A 455 -5.40 14.34 -8.48
N ILE A 456 -4.17 14.05 -8.89
CA ILE A 456 -3.03 14.96 -8.77
C ILE A 456 -3.28 16.26 -9.54
N GLY A 457 -3.66 16.16 -10.81
CA GLY A 457 -3.92 17.30 -11.68
C GLY A 457 -5.00 18.23 -11.13
N SER A 458 -6.05 17.67 -10.52
CA SER A 458 -7.12 18.45 -9.90
C SER A 458 -6.63 19.22 -8.67
N ALA A 459 -5.76 18.62 -7.86
CA ALA A 459 -5.12 19.29 -6.72
C ALA A 459 -4.18 20.42 -7.17
N PHE A 460 -3.34 20.16 -8.18
CA PHE A 460 -2.46 21.17 -8.77
C PHE A 460 -3.24 22.35 -9.34
N TRP A 461 -4.33 22.07 -10.06
CA TRP A 461 -5.17 23.09 -10.65
C TRP A 461 -5.78 24.02 -9.60
N ASN A 462 -6.33 23.46 -8.51
CA ASN A 462 -6.91 24.23 -7.43
C ASN A 462 -5.85 25.03 -6.67
N GLY A 463 -4.73 24.40 -6.30
CA GLY A 463 -3.64 25.09 -5.62
C GLY A 463 -3.04 26.21 -6.48
N TRP A 464 -2.92 25.99 -7.80
CA TRP A 464 -2.45 27.00 -8.75
C TRP A 464 -3.43 28.19 -8.86
N LYS A 465 -4.73 27.92 -8.97
CA LYS A 465 -5.76 28.97 -8.92
C LYS A 465 -5.67 29.80 -7.65
N TYR A 466 -5.55 29.15 -6.49
CA TYR A 466 -5.36 29.83 -5.22
C TYR A 466 -4.09 30.68 -5.23
N HIS A 467 -2.95 30.13 -5.67
CA HIS A 467 -1.68 30.86 -5.71
C HIS A 467 -1.73 32.09 -6.63
N ARG A 468 -2.40 31.99 -7.80
CA ARG A 468 -2.59 33.13 -8.70
C ARG A 468 -3.42 34.24 -8.06
N ALA A 469 -4.44 33.89 -7.28
CA ALA A 469 -5.26 34.85 -6.55
C ALA A 469 -4.52 35.44 -5.32
N ASN A 470 -3.70 34.63 -4.65
CA ASN A 470 -3.02 34.95 -3.40
C ASN A 470 -1.50 34.93 -3.55
N ARG A 471 -0.96 35.71 -4.49
CA ARG A 471 0.48 35.65 -4.84
C ARG A 471 1.42 35.86 -3.65
N ALA A 472 0.99 36.59 -2.62
CA ALA A 472 1.77 36.81 -1.40
C ALA A 472 1.93 35.56 -0.51
N ASP A 473 1.07 34.55 -0.66
CA ASP A 473 1.16 33.31 0.11
C ASP A 473 2.11 32.31 -0.55
N TRP A 474 3.40 32.47 -0.24
CA TRP A 474 4.48 31.61 -0.73
C TRP A 474 4.38 30.16 -0.22
N ARG A 475 3.58 29.89 0.81
CA ARG A 475 3.43 28.53 1.35
C ARG A 475 2.83 27.58 0.32
N ILE A 476 1.77 28.01 -0.36
CA ILE A 476 1.13 27.20 -1.41
C ILE A 476 2.03 27.08 -2.64
N ALA A 477 2.82 28.11 -2.96
CA ALA A 477 3.85 27.99 -3.99
C ALA A 477 4.86 26.88 -3.65
N GLY A 478 5.30 26.82 -2.39
CA GLY A 478 6.17 25.76 -1.88
C GLY A 478 5.54 24.38 -1.94
N VAL A 479 4.23 24.26 -1.63
CA VAL A 479 3.49 23.00 -1.75
C VAL A 479 3.44 22.53 -3.20
N LEU A 480 3.05 23.40 -4.14
CA LEU A 480 2.99 23.04 -5.56
C LEU A 480 4.38 22.69 -6.13
N ALA A 481 5.39 23.48 -5.79
CA ALA A 481 6.77 23.25 -6.19
C ALA A 481 7.32 21.94 -5.62
N GLY A 482 7.09 21.70 -4.32
CA GLY A 482 7.48 20.47 -3.65
C GLY A 482 6.80 19.24 -4.26
N LEU A 483 5.48 19.30 -4.48
CA LEU A 483 4.74 18.22 -5.14
C LEU A 483 5.25 17.97 -6.56
N ALA A 484 5.55 19.02 -7.33
CA ALA A 484 6.07 18.86 -8.69
C ALA A 484 7.47 18.23 -8.67
N ALA A 485 8.35 18.69 -7.77
CA ALA A 485 9.69 18.15 -7.61
C ALA A 485 9.65 16.68 -7.12
N PHE A 486 8.72 16.34 -6.24
CA PHE A 486 8.47 14.97 -5.81
C PHE A 486 8.04 14.07 -6.97
N LEU A 487 7.10 14.52 -7.80
CA LEU A 487 6.64 13.77 -8.97
C LEU A 487 7.76 13.59 -10.02
N LEU A 488 8.62 14.61 -10.21
CA LEU A 488 9.81 14.50 -11.04
C LEU A 488 10.81 13.49 -10.47
N ALA A 489 11.04 13.47 -9.16
CA ALA A 489 11.85 12.43 -8.52
C ALA A 489 11.20 11.04 -8.68
N GLY A 490 9.87 10.97 -8.70
CA GLY A 490 9.09 9.78 -9.00
C GLY A 490 9.21 9.24 -10.44
N LEU A 491 9.71 10.02 -11.41
CA LEU A 491 10.07 9.46 -12.73
C LEU A 491 11.26 8.51 -12.67
N VAL A 492 11.96 8.51 -11.54
CA VAL A 492 13.27 7.89 -11.35
C VAL A 492 13.32 7.01 -10.08
N GLY A 493 12.16 6.78 -9.47
CA GLY A 493 11.97 5.94 -8.30
C GLY A 493 10.50 5.67 -8.04
N HIS A 494 10.20 4.98 -6.94
CA HIS A 494 8.83 4.60 -6.54
C HIS A 494 8.53 5.07 -5.11
N PRO A 495 8.60 6.38 -4.81
CA PRO A 495 8.52 6.86 -3.43
C PRO A 495 7.16 6.62 -2.76
N LEU A 496 6.09 6.35 -3.53
CA LEU A 496 4.75 6.12 -2.96
C LEU A 496 4.52 4.68 -2.48
N LEU A 497 5.48 3.76 -2.65
CA LEU A 497 5.43 2.42 -2.05
C LEU A 497 5.79 2.43 -0.55
N PHE A 498 6.19 3.58 0.01
CA PHE A 498 6.61 3.70 1.41
C PHE A 498 5.67 4.63 2.16
N ALA A 499 5.06 4.12 3.24
CA ALA A 499 4.07 4.83 4.05
C ALA A 499 4.59 6.18 4.60
N GLU A 500 5.83 6.24 5.05
CA GLU A 500 6.48 7.43 5.63
C GLU A 500 6.51 8.59 4.63
N VAL A 501 6.49 8.26 3.34
CA VAL A 501 6.61 9.21 2.22
C VAL A 501 5.25 9.45 1.56
N ALA A 502 4.47 8.39 1.33
CA ALA A 502 3.18 8.43 0.68
C ALA A 502 2.16 9.27 1.47
N HIS A 503 2.09 9.09 2.79
CA HIS A 503 1.10 9.80 3.61
C HIS A 503 1.30 11.32 3.63
N PRO A 504 2.51 11.87 3.90
CA PRO A 504 2.74 13.32 3.79
C PRO A 504 2.50 13.87 2.38
N PHE A 505 2.85 13.10 1.34
CA PHE A 505 2.53 13.45 -0.05
C PHE A 505 1.02 13.64 -0.21
N TRP A 506 0.20 12.64 0.14
CA TRP A 506 -1.25 12.72 0.01
C TRP A 506 -1.90 13.79 0.88
N MET A 507 -1.35 14.08 2.06
CA MET A 507 -1.78 15.21 2.88
C MET A 507 -1.53 16.55 2.16
N LEU A 508 -0.39 16.72 1.49
CA LEU A 508 -0.09 17.94 0.73
C LEU A 508 -0.90 18.05 -0.57
N VAL A 509 -1.18 16.94 -1.25
CA VAL A 509 -2.14 16.90 -2.37
C VAL A 509 -3.53 17.35 -1.89
N GLY A 510 -3.99 16.83 -0.74
CA GLY A 510 -5.27 17.21 -0.17
C GLY A 510 -5.33 18.68 0.26
N LEU A 511 -4.23 19.21 0.81
CA LEU A 511 -4.11 20.61 1.15
C LEU A 511 -4.20 21.50 -0.10
N ALA A 512 -3.47 21.16 -1.17
CA ALA A 512 -3.51 21.91 -2.43
C ALA A 512 -4.89 21.87 -3.09
N ALA A 513 -5.62 20.76 -2.96
CA ALA A 513 -7.00 20.63 -3.44
C ALA A 513 -8.02 21.40 -2.60
N GLY A 514 -7.76 21.53 -1.29
CA GLY A 514 -8.69 22.10 -0.31
C GLY A 514 -8.64 23.62 -0.18
N VAL A 515 -7.55 24.27 -0.58
CA VAL A 515 -7.45 25.74 -0.53
C VAL A 515 -8.42 26.40 -1.52
N THR A 516 -9.14 27.42 -1.08
CA THR A 516 -10.10 28.19 -1.91
C THR A 516 -9.71 29.67 -1.94
N GLY A 517 -9.92 30.31 -3.09
CA GLY A 517 -9.74 31.77 -3.20
C GLY A 517 -10.90 32.49 -2.49
N LEU A 518 -10.63 33.65 -1.89
CA LEU A 518 -11.62 34.49 -1.18
C LEU A 518 -12.76 35.05 -2.06
N LYS A 519 -12.94 34.57 -3.31
CA LYS A 519 -13.97 35.07 -4.24
C LYS A 519 -15.19 34.16 -4.41
N ASP A 520 -15.24 32.98 -3.77
CA ASP A 520 -16.41 32.09 -3.85
C ASP A 520 -17.55 32.44 -2.86
N ASP A 521 -17.54 33.65 -2.29
CA ASP A 521 -18.69 34.20 -1.54
C ASP A 521 -19.90 34.52 -2.45
N GLU A 522 -19.76 34.45 -3.78
CA GLU A 522 -20.86 34.66 -4.75
C GLU A 522 -21.81 33.46 -4.93
N VAL A 523 -21.57 32.30 -4.30
CA VAL A 523 -22.49 31.13 -4.36
C VAL A 523 -23.27 30.96 -3.05
N ARG A 524 -23.44 32.04 -2.28
CA ARG A 524 -24.32 32.05 -1.10
C ARG A 524 -25.82 32.13 -1.44
N ASN A 525 -26.20 32.27 -2.72
CA ASN A 525 -27.58 32.38 -3.19
C ASN A 525 -28.01 31.25 -4.15
N VAL A 526 -27.87 29.99 -3.74
CA VAL A 526 -28.72 28.91 -4.29
C VAL A 526 -29.39 28.21 -3.12
N SER A 527 -30.49 28.79 -2.69
CA SER A 527 -31.48 28.16 -1.82
C SER A 527 -32.01 26.88 -2.46
N ASP A 528 -32.09 25.83 -1.63
CA ASP A 528 -33.15 24.81 -1.64
C ASP A 528 -33.10 23.51 -2.46
N GLU A 529 -31.97 23.03 -2.98
CA GLU A 529 -31.95 21.63 -3.48
C GLU A 529 -30.95 20.67 -2.82
N ARG A 530 -31.54 19.86 -1.92
CA ARG A 530 -31.17 18.52 -1.47
C ARG A 530 -29.82 18.39 -0.79
N ARG A 531 -29.89 18.55 0.53
CA ARG A 531 -28.98 18.13 1.60
C ARG A 531 -29.00 16.60 1.71
N VAL A 532 -27.85 15.99 1.44
CA VAL A 532 -27.52 14.57 1.67
C VAL A 532 -26.00 14.56 1.85
N ALA A 533 -25.57 14.02 2.97
CA ALA A 533 -24.19 14.04 3.40
C ALA A 533 -23.77 12.64 3.80
N LEU A 534 -22.58 12.28 3.34
CA LEU A 534 -21.96 10.99 3.59
C LEU A 534 -20.44 11.22 3.63
N ALA A 535 -19.74 10.44 4.46
CA ALA A 535 -18.28 10.43 4.56
C ALA A 535 -17.65 10.07 3.21
N PRO A 536 -16.35 10.32 2.96
CA PRO A 536 -15.70 9.99 1.69
C PRO A 536 -15.82 8.49 1.29
N LEU A 537 -15.84 7.57 2.26
CA LEU A 537 -16.18 6.14 2.06
C LEU A 537 -17.70 5.90 1.98
N GLY A 538 -18.47 6.63 2.79
CA GLY A 538 -19.93 6.88 2.69
C GLY A 538 -20.45 7.12 1.26
N GLN A 539 -19.71 7.97 0.59
CA GLN A 539 -19.95 8.54 -0.72
C GLN A 539 -19.64 7.57 -1.86
N LEU A 540 -18.82 6.56 -1.59
CA LEU A 540 -18.43 5.50 -2.52
C LEU A 540 -19.60 4.53 -2.73
N TRP A 541 -20.34 4.22 -1.67
CA TRP A 541 -21.50 3.31 -1.72
C TRP A 541 -22.83 4.00 -2.06
N ALA A 542 -23.10 5.21 -1.54
CA ALA A 542 -24.36 5.88 -1.86
C ALA A 542 -24.38 6.55 -3.24
N GLY A 543 -23.22 6.78 -3.86
CA GLY A 543 -23.15 7.15 -5.27
C GLY A 543 -23.82 6.10 -6.15
N LEU A 544 -23.68 4.81 -5.82
CA LEU A 544 -24.31 3.69 -6.53
C LEU A 544 -25.85 3.66 -6.36
N ALA A 545 -26.42 4.39 -5.40
CA ALA A 545 -27.85 4.33 -5.03
C ALA A 545 -28.65 5.61 -5.32
N ALA A 546 -28.05 6.65 -5.92
CA ALA A 546 -28.72 7.93 -6.18
C ALA A 546 -29.28 8.03 -7.62
N PRO A 547 -30.52 8.54 -7.82
CA PRO A 547 -31.07 8.73 -9.16
C PRO A 547 -30.28 9.82 -9.91
N ALA A 548 -29.96 9.51 -11.17
CA ALA A 548 -29.00 10.22 -12.00
C ALA A 548 -29.32 11.72 -12.19
N ARG A 549 -28.46 12.59 -11.65
CA ARG A 549 -28.17 13.90 -12.24
C ARG A 549 -26.82 13.81 -12.96
N ARG A 550 -26.76 14.38 -14.17
CA ARG A 550 -25.96 13.92 -15.33
C ARG A 550 -24.44 13.66 -15.17
N PRO A 551 -23.64 14.29 -14.28
CA PRO A 551 -22.23 13.89 -14.09
C PRO A 551 -22.03 12.73 -13.10
N LEU A 552 -22.96 12.51 -12.15
CA LEU A 552 -22.84 11.41 -11.17
C LEU A 552 -23.12 10.06 -11.83
N GLY A 553 -24.04 10.03 -12.80
CA GLY A 553 -24.34 8.82 -13.58
C GLY A 553 -23.14 8.28 -14.34
N PHE A 554 -22.27 9.15 -14.88
CA PHE A 554 -21.05 8.70 -15.58
C PHE A 554 -20.04 8.06 -14.63
N THR A 555 -19.73 8.68 -13.48
CA THR A 555 -18.80 8.06 -12.50
C THR A 555 -19.35 6.74 -11.98
N VAL A 556 -20.63 6.68 -11.65
CA VAL A 556 -21.29 5.44 -11.20
C VAL A 556 -21.22 4.37 -12.28
N LEU A 557 -21.52 4.72 -13.53
CA LEU A 557 -21.41 3.82 -14.67
C LEU A 557 -19.98 3.29 -14.84
N VAL A 558 -18.96 4.16 -14.79
CA VAL A 558 -17.56 3.73 -14.91
C VAL A 558 -17.18 2.82 -13.75
N ILE A 559 -17.56 3.14 -12.51
CA ILE A 559 -17.32 2.26 -11.35
C ILE A 559 -18.00 0.90 -11.56
N LEU A 560 -19.25 0.88 -12.01
CA LEU A 560 -19.98 -0.34 -12.32
C LEU A 560 -19.28 -1.15 -13.43
N CYS A 561 -18.79 -0.50 -14.49
CA CYS A 561 -18.01 -1.16 -15.54
C CYS A 561 -16.70 -1.76 -15.00
N VAL A 562 -15.99 -1.04 -14.13
CA VAL A 562 -14.76 -1.52 -13.48
C VAL A 562 -15.06 -2.78 -12.66
N PHE A 563 -16.12 -2.79 -11.85
CA PHE A 563 -16.51 -3.96 -11.07
C PHE A 563 -17.10 -5.09 -11.92
N ALA A 564 -17.88 -4.78 -12.96
CA ALA A 564 -18.39 -5.77 -13.90
C ALA A 564 -17.28 -6.50 -14.67
N SER A 565 -16.09 -5.89 -14.79
CA SER A 565 -14.90 -6.52 -15.39
C SER A 565 -14.23 -7.57 -14.50
N VAL A 566 -14.49 -7.57 -13.18
CA VAL A 566 -13.77 -8.42 -12.21
C VAL A 566 -13.91 -9.91 -12.50
N PRO A 567 -15.10 -10.49 -12.75
CA PRO A 567 -15.22 -11.93 -13.04
C PRO A 567 -14.45 -12.36 -14.28
N MET A 568 -14.47 -11.52 -15.33
CA MET A 568 -13.71 -11.77 -16.56
C MET A 568 -12.21 -11.77 -16.29
N ARG A 569 -11.72 -10.79 -15.51
CA ARG A 569 -10.30 -10.70 -15.13
C ARG A 569 -9.85 -11.89 -14.28
N ILE A 570 -10.68 -12.32 -13.32
CA ILE A 570 -10.41 -13.53 -12.53
C ILE A 570 -10.31 -14.75 -13.45
N GLY A 571 -11.23 -14.91 -14.40
CA GLY A 571 -11.20 -15.99 -15.38
C GLY A 571 -9.91 -16.01 -16.21
N GLN A 572 -9.48 -14.85 -16.71
CA GLN A 572 -8.24 -14.71 -17.47
C GLN A 572 -6.99 -15.12 -16.67
N GLU A 573 -6.88 -14.68 -15.41
CA GLU A 573 -5.78 -15.08 -14.52
C GLU A 573 -5.84 -16.58 -14.22
N PHE A 574 -7.04 -17.11 -13.97
CA PHE A 574 -7.28 -18.52 -13.71
C PHE A 574 -6.86 -19.43 -14.87
N ASP A 575 -7.03 -18.99 -16.11
CA ASP A 575 -6.64 -19.72 -17.31
C ASP A 575 -5.13 -19.66 -17.59
N ALA A 576 -4.44 -18.68 -17.00
CA ALA A 576 -3.00 -18.48 -17.12
C ALA A 576 -2.19 -19.27 -16.09
N ILE A 577 -2.78 -19.60 -14.93
CA ILE A 577 -2.12 -20.36 -13.86
C ILE A 577 -1.97 -21.83 -14.26
N ASP A 578 -0.75 -22.34 -14.19
CA ASP A 578 -0.51 -23.78 -14.16
C ASP A 578 -0.90 -24.34 -12.79
N ARG A 579 -1.94 -25.19 -12.78
CA ARG A 579 -2.51 -25.75 -11.54
C ARG A 579 -1.97 -27.14 -11.21
N SER A 580 -1.17 -27.75 -12.09
CA SER A 580 -0.60 -29.07 -11.86
C SER A 580 0.17 -29.21 -10.52
N PRO A 581 0.94 -28.20 -10.02
CA PRO A 581 1.61 -28.34 -8.73
C PRO A 581 0.68 -28.05 -7.53
N ILE A 582 -0.54 -27.59 -7.77
CA ILE A 582 -1.45 -27.11 -6.71
C ILE A 582 -2.26 -28.28 -6.18
N SER A 583 -2.21 -28.47 -4.86
CA SER A 583 -3.01 -29.48 -4.18
C SER A 583 -3.43 -28.99 -2.79
N TYR A 584 -4.61 -29.37 -2.34
CA TYR A 584 -5.17 -29.03 -1.04
C TYR A 584 -5.50 -30.30 -0.25
N GLY A 585 -5.38 -30.23 1.08
CA GLY A 585 -5.73 -31.33 1.97
C GLY A 585 -4.70 -32.47 2.02
N PHE A 586 -3.54 -32.31 1.39
CA PHE A 586 -2.43 -33.25 1.57
C PHE A 586 -1.44 -32.74 2.63
N TYR A 587 -0.89 -33.67 3.41
CA TYR A 587 0.23 -33.42 4.31
C TYR A 587 1.58 -33.50 3.54
N ASN A 588 2.69 -33.35 4.26
CA ASN A 588 4.03 -33.43 3.69
C ASN A 588 4.35 -34.82 3.12
N TRP A 589 5.30 -34.88 2.20
CA TRP A 589 5.83 -36.15 1.70
C TRP A 589 6.58 -36.90 2.81
N GLU A 590 6.27 -38.18 2.92
CA GLU A 590 6.84 -39.14 3.86
C GLU A 590 7.29 -40.39 3.07
N ARG A 591 8.03 -41.27 3.75
CA ARG A 591 8.49 -42.54 3.18
C ARG A 591 8.05 -43.66 4.11
N ASP A 592 7.40 -44.66 3.55
CA ASP A 592 7.18 -45.91 4.26
C ASP A 592 8.50 -46.70 4.25
N GLY A 593 8.77 -47.51 5.27
CA GLY A 593 10.07 -48.13 5.53
C GLY A 593 10.78 -48.73 4.30
N ALA A 594 10.01 -49.20 3.30
CA ALA A 594 10.48 -49.75 2.02
C ALA A 594 10.66 -48.75 0.85
N SER A 595 10.87 -47.46 1.11
CA SER A 595 11.30 -46.41 0.15
C SER A 595 10.26 -45.80 -0.81
N THR A 596 9.00 -46.22 -0.79
CA THR A 596 7.94 -45.58 -1.58
C THR A 596 7.56 -44.22 -0.99
N PRO A 597 7.69 -43.11 -1.74
CA PRO A 597 7.24 -41.81 -1.28
C PRO A 597 5.72 -41.74 -1.29
N PHE A 598 5.14 -41.25 -0.20
CA PHE A 598 3.70 -41.06 -0.08
C PHE A 598 3.38 -39.76 0.66
N ARG A 599 2.12 -39.33 0.60
CA ARG A 599 1.58 -38.24 1.43
C ARG A 599 0.34 -38.74 2.13
N TRP A 600 0.18 -38.37 3.39
CA TRP A 600 -1.12 -38.52 4.04
C TRP A 600 -2.12 -37.52 3.47
N THR A 601 -3.36 -37.95 3.43
CA THR A 601 -4.52 -37.11 3.10
C THR A 601 -5.21 -36.64 4.38
N GLY A 602 -5.88 -35.49 4.36
CA GLY A 602 -6.96 -35.19 5.28
C GLY A 602 -8.29 -35.76 4.78
N ARG A 603 -9.40 -35.38 5.41
CA ARG A 603 -10.75 -35.84 5.02
C ARG A 603 -11.12 -35.48 3.58
N ARG A 604 -10.66 -34.33 3.09
CA ARG A 604 -10.95 -33.83 1.73
C ARG A 604 -9.68 -33.40 1.05
N VAL A 605 -9.46 -33.93 -0.14
CA VAL A 605 -8.28 -33.65 -0.95
C VAL A 605 -8.72 -33.12 -2.30
N ARG A 606 -7.98 -32.14 -2.81
CA ARG A 606 -8.17 -31.62 -4.16
C ARG A 606 -6.82 -31.50 -4.84
N PHE A 607 -6.74 -31.93 -6.08
CA PHE A 607 -5.60 -31.67 -6.94
C PHE A 607 -6.06 -31.51 -8.38
N PHE A 608 -5.14 -31.06 -9.24
CA PHE A 608 -5.42 -30.80 -10.63
C PHE A 608 -4.51 -31.64 -11.51
N VAL A 609 -5.09 -32.28 -12.50
CA VAL A 609 -4.39 -33.05 -13.52
C VAL A 609 -4.60 -32.38 -14.87
N THR A 610 -3.71 -32.56 -15.84
CA THR A 610 -3.99 -32.04 -17.17
C THR A 610 -5.22 -32.73 -17.77
N SER A 611 -5.98 -32.05 -18.64
CA SER A 611 -7.17 -32.70 -19.28
C SER A 611 -6.82 -33.52 -20.53
N LYS A 612 -5.52 -33.66 -20.82
CA LYS A 612 -4.98 -34.43 -21.95
C LYS A 612 -4.83 -35.94 -21.70
N PRO A 613 -4.43 -36.45 -20.52
CA PRO A 613 -4.37 -37.89 -20.26
C PRO A 613 -5.71 -38.55 -20.55
N ARG A 614 -5.64 -39.83 -20.97
CA ARG A 614 -6.82 -40.70 -21.09
C ARG A 614 -7.22 -41.29 -19.74
N ALA A 615 -6.27 -41.43 -18.84
CA ALA A 615 -6.51 -41.87 -17.48
C ALA A 615 -5.47 -41.31 -16.51
N ILE A 616 -5.83 -41.27 -15.24
CA ILE A 616 -4.92 -41.02 -14.13
C ILE A 616 -4.81 -42.27 -13.28
N GLU A 617 -3.60 -42.58 -12.82
CA GLU A 617 -3.35 -43.62 -11.83
C GLU A 617 -3.05 -42.99 -10.48
N ILE A 618 -3.86 -43.32 -9.49
CA ILE A 618 -3.72 -42.85 -8.11
C ILE A 618 -3.32 -44.05 -7.26
N PRO A 619 -2.04 -44.16 -6.82
CA PRO A 619 -1.65 -45.15 -5.84
C PRO A 619 -2.23 -44.75 -4.47
N MET A 620 -2.97 -45.65 -3.85
CA MET A 620 -3.67 -45.41 -2.58
C MET A 620 -3.46 -46.59 -1.64
N GLN A 621 -3.31 -46.32 -0.35
CA GLN A 621 -3.19 -47.33 0.70
C GLN A 621 -3.85 -46.83 1.99
N VAL A 622 -4.51 -47.72 2.72
CA VAL A 622 -5.08 -47.43 4.04
C VAL A 622 -4.15 -48.00 5.11
N TYR A 623 -3.99 -47.29 6.23
CA TYR A 623 -3.26 -47.78 7.39
C TYR A 623 -4.21 -48.42 8.39
N ARG A 624 -4.00 -49.70 8.72
CA ARG A 624 -4.88 -50.46 9.62
C ARG A 624 -4.41 -50.38 11.06
N ILE A 625 -5.24 -49.80 11.93
CA ILE A 625 -5.09 -49.89 13.39
C ILE A 625 -6.40 -50.42 13.98
N GLY A 626 -6.38 -51.62 14.56
CA GLY A 626 -7.47 -52.17 15.38
C GLY A 626 -8.85 -52.28 14.70
N VAL A 627 -9.33 -53.51 14.51
CA VAL A 627 -10.56 -53.93 13.82
C VAL A 627 -11.78 -52.98 13.95
N ASP A 628 -11.89 -51.97 13.08
CA ASP A 628 -13.10 -51.42 12.43
C ASP A 628 -12.80 -50.07 11.76
N PHE A 629 -12.27 -50.11 10.53
CA PHE A 629 -12.16 -48.93 9.66
C PHE A 629 -12.73 -49.27 8.27
N PRO A 630 -13.97 -48.88 7.92
CA PRO A 630 -14.31 -48.66 6.53
C PRO A 630 -13.61 -47.37 6.12
N GLY A 631 -12.78 -47.43 5.09
CA GLY A 631 -12.02 -46.30 4.56
C GLY A 631 -12.48 -45.99 3.14
N THR A 632 -13.77 -45.76 2.97
CA THR A 632 -14.31 -45.51 1.63
C THR A 632 -13.80 -44.16 1.11
N VAL A 633 -13.30 -44.17 -0.13
CA VAL A 633 -12.86 -42.96 -0.81
C VAL A 633 -13.78 -42.69 -1.99
N GLU A 634 -14.53 -41.60 -1.90
CA GLU A 634 -15.29 -41.06 -3.03
C GLU A 634 -14.35 -40.24 -3.90
N ILE A 635 -14.35 -40.51 -5.20
CA ILE A 635 -13.54 -39.80 -6.18
C ILE A 635 -14.47 -39.06 -7.13
N ALA A 636 -14.37 -37.73 -7.12
CA ALA A 636 -15.11 -36.88 -8.02
C ALA A 636 -14.18 -36.20 -9.02
N LEU A 637 -14.60 -36.23 -10.29
CA LEU A 637 -13.95 -35.50 -11.37
C LEU A 637 -14.84 -34.33 -11.77
N ASP A 638 -14.30 -33.11 -11.67
CA ASP A 638 -15.00 -31.87 -11.98
C ASP A 638 -16.33 -31.71 -11.25
N GLY A 639 -16.40 -32.23 -10.02
CA GLY A 639 -17.57 -32.17 -9.15
C GLY A 639 -18.63 -33.24 -9.44
N ARG A 640 -18.35 -34.20 -10.32
CA ARG A 640 -19.18 -35.39 -10.51
C ARG A 640 -18.47 -36.60 -9.92
N VAL A 641 -19.13 -37.34 -9.05
CA VAL A 641 -18.61 -38.60 -8.52
C VAL A 641 -18.44 -39.59 -9.68
N VAL A 642 -17.22 -40.07 -9.89
CA VAL A 642 -16.87 -41.00 -10.96
C VAL A 642 -16.52 -42.39 -10.42
N ASN A 643 -16.13 -42.49 -9.15
CA ASN A 643 -15.79 -43.76 -8.52
C ASN A 643 -15.95 -43.67 -7.00
N GLU A 644 -16.19 -44.80 -6.36
CA GLU A 644 -16.23 -44.95 -4.91
C GLU A 644 -15.51 -46.26 -4.56
N ILE A 645 -14.52 -46.19 -3.67
CA ILE A 645 -13.59 -47.29 -3.43
C ILE A 645 -13.60 -47.66 -1.96
N SER A 646 -13.99 -48.90 -1.66
CA SER A 646 -13.85 -49.48 -0.34
C SER A 646 -12.56 -50.30 -0.25
N PHE A 647 -11.83 -50.15 0.85
CA PHE A 647 -10.59 -50.89 1.11
C PHE A 647 -10.85 -52.03 2.10
N ASP A 648 -10.58 -53.25 1.65
CA ASP A 648 -10.69 -54.52 2.40
C ASP A 648 -9.33 -55.08 2.84
N ASP A 649 -8.22 -54.41 2.50
CA ASP A 649 -6.86 -54.66 2.98
C ASP A 649 -6.07 -53.35 3.17
N ASP A 650 -4.83 -53.45 3.64
CA ASP A 650 -3.86 -52.37 3.79
C ASP A 650 -2.82 -52.37 2.66
N ARG A 651 -3.11 -52.96 1.50
CA ARG A 651 -2.14 -53.03 0.39
C ARG A 651 -2.24 -51.80 -0.49
N TRP A 652 -1.11 -51.40 -1.09
CA TRP A 652 -1.11 -50.38 -2.14
C TRP A 652 -1.96 -50.82 -3.34
N ARG A 653 -2.95 -50.02 -3.69
CA ARG A 653 -3.81 -50.19 -4.87
C ARG A 653 -3.58 -49.05 -5.85
N ARG A 654 -3.40 -49.37 -7.13
CA ARG A 654 -3.36 -48.35 -8.20
C ARG A 654 -4.72 -48.23 -8.82
N ILE A 655 -5.39 -47.13 -8.53
CA ILE A 655 -6.73 -46.85 -9.04
C ILE A 655 -6.58 -46.08 -10.35
N ARG A 656 -7.03 -46.68 -11.44
CA ARG A 656 -7.05 -46.05 -12.76
C ARG A 656 -8.40 -45.40 -13.02
N ILE A 657 -8.40 -44.09 -13.23
CA ILE A 657 -9.62 -43.31 -13.47
C ILE A 657 -9.55 -42.71 -14.87
N PRO A 658 -10.50 -43.05 -15.77
CA PRO A 658 -10.59 -42.42 -17.07
C PRO A 658 -10.85 -40.92 -16.93
N THR A 659 -10.06 -40.11 -17.63
CA THR A 659 -10.26 -38.66 -17.71
C THR A 659 -10.93 -38.32 -19.04
N PRO A 660 -12.13 -37.70 -19.03
CA PRO A 660 -12.79 -37.30 -20.26
C PRO A 660 -11.95 -36.21 -20.93
N SER A 661 -11.60 -36.44 -22.19
CA SER A 661 -10.90 -35.45 -22.99
C SER A 661 -11.83 -34.27 -23.25
N ASN A 662 -11.52 -33.12 -22.66
CA ASN A 662 -12.19 -31.86 -22.98
C ASN A 662 -11.19 -30.90 -23.63
N PRO A 663 -11.28 -30.63 -24.94
CA PRO A 663 -10.32 -29.78 -25.65
C PRO A 663 -10.32 -28.34 -25.14
N ASP A 664 -11.43 -27.88 -24.56
CA ASP A 664 -11.58 -26.51 -24.06
C ASP A 664 -11.03 -26.32 -22.64
N LYS A 665 -10.60 -27.39 -21.97
CA LYS A 665 -10.16 -27.36 -20.57
C LYS A 665 -8.70 -27.76 -20.44
N LYS A 666 -7.85 -26.91 -19.86
CA LYS A 666 -6.42 -27.24 -19.64
C LYS A 666 -6.19 -28.27 -18.52
N PHE A 667 -6.94 -28.15 -17.42
CA PHE A 667 -6.80 -28.99 -16.23
C PHE A 667 -8.15 -29.52 -15.78
N SER A 668 -8.21 -30.78 -15.37
CA SER A 668 -9.36 -31.38 -14.70
C SER A 668 -9.15 -31.38 -13.18
N ARG A 669 -10.21 -31.08 -12.43
CA ARG A 669 -10.19 -31.06 -10.97
C ARG A 669 -10.54 -32.44 -10.45
N VAL A 670 -9.68 -33.02 -9.62
CA VAL A 670 -9.96 -34.27 -8.91
C VAL A 670 -10.17 -33.93 -7.44
N ASP A 671 -11.32 -34.33 -6.91
CA ASP A 671 -11.65 -34.24 -5.49
C ASP A 671 -11.69 -35.67 -4.93
N LEU A 672 -11.05 -35.91 -3.79
CA LEU A 672 -11.16 -37.15 -3.02
C LEU A 672 -11.81 -36.83 -1.67
N GLU A 673 -12.90 -37.51 -1.32
CA GLU A 673 -13.51 -37.45 0.01
C GLU A 673 -13.29 -38.79 0.72
N VAL A 674 -12.49 -38.74 1.78
CA VAL A 674 -12.26 -39.87 2.68
C VAL A 674 -13.34 -39.83 3.74
N ASP A 675 -14.05 -40.94 3.92
CA ASP A 675 -15.17 -41.04 4.85
C ASP A 675 -14.77 -40.76 6.32
N ARG A 676 -13.57 -41.19 6.72
CA ARG A 676 -13.04 -41.11 8.09
C ARG A 676 -11.56 -40.73 8.13
N THR A 677 -11.18 -40.00 9.17
CA THR A 677 -9.77 -39.70 9.52
C THR A 677 -9.50 -40.13 10.96
N TRP A 678 -8.24 -40.28 11.32
CA TRP A 678 -7.79 -40.65 12.67
C TRP A 678 -6.59 -39.79 13.07
N ARG A 679 -6.38 -39.65 14.38
CA ARG A 679 -5.21 -38.95 14.93
C ARG A 679 -4.28 -39.96 15.58
N PRO A 680 -3.01 -40.05 15.15
CA PRO A 680 -2.09 -41.00 15.76
C PRO A 680 -1.92 -40.84 17.27
N ALA A 681 -1.87 -39.62 17.78
CA ALA A 681 -1.76 -39.34 19.21
C ALA A 681 -2.94 -39.86 20.05
N ASP A 682 -4.11 -40.06 19.43
CA ASP A 682 -5.31 -40.53 20.15
C ASP A 682 -5.38 -42.08 20.21
N VAL A 683 -4.65 -42.77 19.33
CA VAL A 683 -4.77 -44.23 19.13
C VAL A 683 -3.48 -44.98 19.46
N LEU A 684 -2.32 -44.38 19.20
CA LEU A 684 -1.02 -44.98 19.43
C LEU A 684 -0.42 -44.42 20.73
N PRO A 685 -0.17 -45.25 21.77
CA PRO A 685 0.27 -44.80 23.09
C PRO A 685 1.51 -43.89 23.09
N ASP A 686 2.41 -44.08 22.12
CA ASP A 686 3.70 -43.38 22.04
C ASP A 686 3.75 -42.31 20.94
N SER A 687 2.65 -42.03 20.24
CA SER A 687 2.63 -41.06 19.15
C SER A 687 2.35 -39.65 19.64
N THR A 688 3.14 -38.67 19.17
CA THR A 688 2.89 -37.23 19.39
C THR A 688 2.25 -36.55 18.16
N ASP A 689 1.93 -37.33 17.13
CA ASP A 689 1.36 -36.80 15.89
C ASP A 689 -0.14 -36.51 16.05
N THR A 690 -0.48 -35.22 16.00
CA THR A 690 -1.83 -34.68 16.22
C THR A 690 -2.61 -34.42 14.93
N ARG A 691 -2.06 -34.82 13.77
CA ARG A 691 -2.70 -34.62 12.47
C ARG A 691 -3.92 -35.51 12.30
N ASP A 692 -4.94 -35.02 11.61
CA ASP A 692 -6.12 -35.78 11.17
C ASP A 692 -5.78 -36.54 9.86
N LEU A 693 -5.25 -37.75 9.99
CA LEU A 693 -4.78 -38.57 8.89
C LEU A 693 -5.92 -39.41 8.29
N GLY A 694 -6.09 -39.34 6.98
CA GLY A 694 -6.93 -40.23 6.18
C GLY A 694 -6.10 -41.38 5.62
N ILE A 695 -6.11 -41.52 4.30
CA ILE A 695 -5.36 -42.53 3.55
C ILE A 695 -3.98 -42.01 3.11
N MET A 696 -3.10 -42.94 2.75
CA MET A 696 -1.82 -42.65 2.10
C MET A 696 -2.00 -42.63 0.58
N ILE A 697 -1.44 -41.62 -0.07
CA ILE A 697 -1.43 -41.48 -1.53
C ILE A 697 0.00 -41.38 -2.03
N GLY A 698 0.35 -42.20 -3.01
CA GLY A 698 1.66 -42.17 -3.68
C GLY A 698 1.72 -41.11 -4.78
N GLU A 699 2.80 -41.13 -5.55
CA GLU A 699 2.93 -40.26 -6.73
C GLU A 699 1.85 -40.55 -7.77
N ILE A 700 1.10 -39.51 -8.15
CA ILE A 700 0.00 -39.60 -9.10
C ILE A 700 0.57 -39.58 -10.51
N VAL A 701 0.19 -40.56 -11.34
CA VAL A 701 0.72 -40.71 -12.69
C VAL A 701 -0.37 -40.37 -13.72
N GLU A 702 -0.08 -39.41 -14.59
CA GLU A 702 -0.91 -39.12 -15.76
C GLU A 702 -0.55 -40.07 -16.90
N VAL A 703 -1.52 -40.88 -17.37
CA VAL A 703 -1.29 -41.88 -18.43
C VAL A 703 -1.71 -41.29 -19.77
N SER A 704 -0.73 -41.01 -20.63
CA SER A 704 -0.90 -40.61 -22.04
C SER A 704 -0.77 -41.80 -23.00
N ASP A 705 -1.23 -41.65 -24.25
CA ASP A 705 -1.20 -42.66 -25.32
C ASP A 705 0.22 -43.05 -25.84
N GLN A 706 1.30 -42.75 -25.11
CA GLN A 706 2.67 -43.15 -25.49
C GLN A 706 3.19 -44.32 -24.68
#